data_AF-A0A532UCN1-F1
#
_entry.id   AF-A0A532UCN1-F1
#
_cell.length_a   1.000
_cell.length_b   1.000
_cell.length_c   1.000
_cell.angle_alpha   90.00
_cell.angle_beta   90.00
_cell.angle_gamma   90.00
#
_symmetry.space_group_name_H-M   'P 1'
#
loop_
_entity.id
_entity.type
_entity.pdbx_description
1 polymer ?
#
loop_
_entity_poly.entity_id
_entity_poly.type
_entity_poly.pdbx_seq_one_letter_code
_entity_poly.pdbx_strand_id
1 'polypeptide(L)'
;MCRKLVLLTSFVLVLGLVLARTADGARPRLVGWWRFDGDTLDHSGLGNDGTGVGNPTFVPGKLGSGAIDLDGKSDYVAIDAVADDISDNNITLSAWLKTTSDMNTEWFSCNTASRDDVIKFVIQSTKAAFRIEGVFASSTTAVNDGQWHFLTLVLDGFTGHVYVDGVEENSHQVDLTFSADDLWSIGQEWDSGGPGAHLAGTVDDARIYDGALTAEEVRQVMMGIPPGAAFDPSPADEATDVPRDVTFSWTPGEYAALVNGHKFYLSDNFNDVNDGTGGITQSATNYTPAQRLDFGTTYYWRVDEVNDPPDYTVYEGKVWSFATELFAYPIENVAATASSAGKAEMGPENTINGSGLDDNDLHSNKERDVWLSGTEPLGAWIQYEFDKVYILHQMWVWNSNQTVESFLGFGVKDVTIDYSTNGTDYTTLGTTHEFARGPGTAGYAHNTTIDFGRVRAKYVRLTAHSNWGGIMPQYGLSEVRFFQIPVSARNLYPDSGATGVGVDVVLGWTAGREAAKHDVYFSSDEQAVIDGIAAVTSMTETSYGPLSLDLGKTYYWRVDEVNEAETPSTWESTIWSFTTTDHLVVDDFESYNDLNPDDPESHRIFETWSDGFGIPTNGALVGNDFPPYTERTIVHGGKQSMPFFYNNTGGAASSEAELPLSPPQNWTEAGAATFVLYFHGAEGNTGQLYVKIDGSKVPYNGDAGDITKVEWNQWNINLASLGVNLQNITKLAIGIDGNGVGGTLYVDDVGLYASAPEPQAN
;
A
#
# COMPACT_ATOMS: atom_id res chain seq x y z
N MET A 1 -21.71 16.49 -40.74
CA MET A 1 -20.65 17.50 -40.48
C MET A 1 -20.07 17.17 -39.12
N CYS A 2 -18.90 16.52 -39.15
CA CYS A 2 -18.22 15.97 -37.99
C CYS A 2 -17.53 17.07 -37.21
N ARG A 3 -17.63 17.01 -35.88
CA ARG A 3 -16.50 17.28 -34.97
C ARG A 3 -16.76 16.52 -33.67
N LYS A 4 -16.23 15.29 -33.64
CA LYS A 4 -15.88 14.58 -32.41
C LYS A 4 -14.68 15.32 -31.82
N LEU A 5 -14.76 15.68 -30.54
CA LEU A 5 -13.61 15.83 -29.66
C LEU A 5 -14.12 15.45 -28.26
N VAL A 6 -13.84 14.21 -27.86
CA VAL A 6 -13.96 13.74 -26.47
C VAL A 6 -12.52 13.49 -26.06
N LEU A 7 -12.02 14.32 -25.16
CA LEU A 7 -10.79 14.14 -24.40
C LEU A 7 -11.26 14.04 -22.95
N LEU A 8 -11.47 12.81 -22.46
CA LEU A 8 -11.46 12.52 -21.03
C LEU A 8 -9.98 12.34 -20.68
N THR A 9 -9.43 13.28 -19.93
CA THR A 9 -8.18 13.07 -19.18
C THR A 9 -8.58 12.78 -17.75
N SER A 10 -8.63 11.49 -17.39
CA SER A 10 -8.59 11.08 -15.99
C SER A 10 -7.21 11.44 -15.47
N PHE A 11 -7.12 12.50 -14.64
CA PHE A 11 -5.90 12.82 -13.91
C PHE A 11 -5.80 11.83 -12.74
N VAL A 12 -5.23 10.65 -13.00
CA VAL A 12 -4.43 10.00 -11.97
C VAL A 12 -3.10 10.74 -12.00
N LEU A 13 -2.75 11.40 -10.91
CA LEU A 13 -1.43 12.00 -10.75
C LEU A 13 -0.42 10.84 -10.61
N VAL A 14 -0.09 10.19 -11.72
CA VAL A 14 1.07 9.31 -11.80
C VAL A 14 2.25 10.25 -11.99
N LEU A 15 3.11 10.38 -10.97
CA LEU A 15 4.45 10.91 -11.17
C LEU A 15 5.14 9.99 -12.18
N GLY A 16 5.07 10.36 -13.46
CA GLY A 16 5.84 9.71 -14.50
C GLY A 16 7.30 10.09 -14.32
N LEU A 17 8.05 9.26 -13.59
CA LEU A 17 9.51 9.29 -13.67
C LEU A 17 9.88 9.01 -15.13
N VAL A 18 10.31 10.04 -15.85
CA VAL A 18 10.96 9.87 -17.15
C VAL A 18 12.38 9.39 -16.85
N LEU A 19 12.57 8.09 -16.75
CA LEU A 19 13.89 7.48 -16.68
C LEU A 19 14.60 7.76 -18.01
N ALA A 20 15.59 8.65 -17.98
CA ALA A 20 16.48 8.89 -19.11
C ALA A 20 17.34 7.62 -19.30
N ARG A 21 17.15 6.92 -20.42
CA ARG A 21 17.92 5.72 -20.76
C ARG A 21 19.39 6.07 -21.04
N THR A 22 20.30 5.53 -20.23
CA THR A 22 21.70 5.35 -20.63
C THR A 22 21.82 4.08 -21.46
N ALA A 23 22.48 4.18 -22.61
CA ALA A 23 22.72 3.05 -23.50
C ALA A 23 23.91 2.18 -23.03
N ASP A 24 23.80 0.86 -23.30
CA ASP A 24 24.88 -0.14 -23.41
C ASP A 24 25.63 -0.60 -22.14
N GLY A 25 24.90 -0.95 -21.08
CA GLY A 25 25.35 -2.00 -20.13
C GLY A 25 24.78 -3.36 -20.54
N ALA A 26 25.56 -4.45 -20.43
CA ALA A 26 25.02 -5.79 -20.61
C ALA A 26 23.98 -6.07 -19.50
N ARG A 27 22.76 -6.45 -19.90
CA ARG A 27 21.62 -6.65 -18.99
C ARG A 27 21.86 -7.87 -18.08
N PRO A 28 21.48 -7.83 -16.78
CA PRO A 28 21.61 -8.98 -15.89
C PRO A 28 20.75 -10.14 -16.39
N ARG A 29 21.39 -11.25 -16.74
CA ARG A 29 20.70 -12.44 -17.27
C ARG A 29 20.53 -13.48 -16.16
N LEU A 30 19.30 -13.95 -15.93
CA LEU A 30 19.04 -15.04 -14.98
C LEU A 30 19.73 -16.32 -15.46
N VAL A 31 20.60 -16.89 -14.62
CA VAL A 31 21.40 -18.09 -14.90
C VAL A 31 20.87 -19.33 -14.18
N GLY A 32 20.36 -19.14 -12.97
CA GLY A 32 19.79 -20.23 -12.17
C GLY A 32 18.68 -19.71 -11.27
N TRP A 33 17.60 -20.47 -11.15
CA TRP A 33 16.50 -20.18 -10.25
C TRP A 33 15.96 -21.46 -9.62
N TRP A 34 16.28 -21.67 -8.35
CA TRP A 34 15.80 -22.82 -7.57
C TRP A 34 14.74 -22.35 -6.57
N ARG A 35 13.48 -22.66 -6.88
CA ARG A 35 12.32 -22.32 -6.04
C ARG A 35 12.21 -23.20 -4.79
N PHE A 36 12.79 -24.41 -4.84
CA PHE A 36 12.68 -25.39 -3.76
C PHE A 36 11.25 -25.79 -3.37
N ASP A 37 10.34 -25.76 -4.33
CA ASP A 37 8.94 -26.21 -4.25
C ASP A 37 8.81 -27.76 -4.23
N GLY A 38 9.67 -28.43 -3.47
CA GLY A 38 9.71 -29.89 -3.34
C GLY A 38 10.75 -30.59 -4.23
N ASP A 39 11.55 -29.85 -4.99
CA ASP A 39 12.67 -30.36 -5.78
C ASP A 39 13.85 -29.36 -5.84
N THR A 40 14.94 -29.74 -6.52
CA THR A 40 16.13 -28.91 -6.74
C THR A 40 16.30 -28.54 -8.22
N LEU A 41 15.20 -28.46 -8.99
CA LEU A 41 15.26 -28.16 -10.43
C LEU A 41 15.46 -26.66 -10.70
N ASP A 42 16.07 -26.36 -11.84
CA ASP A 42 16.27 -24.99 -12.30
C ASP A 42 15.07 -24.50 -13.11
N HIS A 43 14.55 -23.33 -12.74
CA HIS A 43 13.44 -22.64 -13.38
C HIS A 43 13.87 -21.42 -14.20
N SER A 44 15.17 -21.19 -14.39
CA SER A 44 15.68 -20.11 -15.26
C SER A 44 15.42 -20.37 -16.75
N GLY A 45 15.25 -21.65 -17.12
CA GLY A 45 15.14 -22.11 -18.50
C GLY A 45 16.46 -22.55 -19.13
N LEU A 46 17.58 -22.48 -18.41
CA LEU A 46 18.90 -22.95 -18.88
C LEU A 46 19.17 -24.41 -18.53
N GLY A 47 18.44 -24.98 -17.58
CA GLY A 47 18.57 -26.39 -17.20
C GLY A 47 19.75 -26.65 -16.27
N ASN A 48 20.13 -25.65 -15.48
CA ASN A 48 21.17 -25.72 -14.45
C ASN A 48 20.65 -26.42 -13.19
N ASP A 49 20.04 -27.60 -13.35
CA ASP A 49 19.41 -28.36 -12.27
C ASP A 49 20.40 -28.63 -11.14
N GLY A 50 19.97 -28.35 -9.90
CA GLY A 50 20.74 -28.62 -8.71
C GLY A 50 20.70 -30.10 -8.32
N THR A 51 21.75 -30.59 -7.68
CA THR A 51 21.80 -31.94 -7.09
C THR A 51 21.86 -31.84 -5.57
N GLY A 52 20.79 -32.24 -4.89
CA GLY A 52 20.76 -32.35 -3.42
C GLY A 52 21.68 -33.45 -2.91
N VAL A 53 22.55 -33.11 -1.96
CA VAL A 53 23.49 -34.01 -1.28
C VAL A 53 23.18 -34.02 0.22
N GLY A 54 23.33 -35.15 0.90
CA GLY A 54 23.02 -35.31 2.34
C GLY A 54 21.61 -35.81 2.66
N ASN A 55 20.70 -35.75 1.67
CA ASN A 55 19.25 -35.97 1.77
C ASN A 55 18.49 -34.81 2.44
N PRO A 56 18.62 -33.57 1.92
CA PRO A 56 17.87 -32.43 2.41
C PRO A 56 16.37 -32.68 2.30
N THR A 57 15.60 -32.01 3.16
CA THR A 57 14.14 -32.12 3.17
C THR A 57 13.49 -30.81 2.73
N PHE A 58 12.20 -30.85 2.42
CA PHE A 58 11.43 -29.66 2.02
C PHE A 58 10.36 -29.34 3.07
N VAL A 59 10.23 -28.05 3.39
CA VAL A 59 9.28 -27.48 4.36
C VAL A 59 8.50 -26.34 3.70
N PRO A 60 7.41 -25.81 4.29
CA PRO A 60 6.73 -24.65 3.72
C PRO A 60 7.66 -23.44 3.55
N GLY A 61 7.67 -22.85 2.35
CA GLY A 61 8.53 -21.73 1.97
C GLY A 61 7.99 -20.35 2.30
N LYS A 62 8.76 -19.34 1.91
CA LYS A 62 8.43 -17.91 1.94
C LYS A 62 7.72 -17.47 0.65
N LEU A 63 8.18 -17.97 -0.49
CA LEU A 63 7.54 -17.85 -1.79
C LEU A 63 7.17 -19.26 -2.29
N GLY A 64 6.08 -19.38 -3.04
CA GLY A 64 5.61 -20.68 -3.51
C GLY A 64 5.10 -21.59 -2.38
N SER A 65 5.21 -22.89 -2.60
CA SER A 65 4.69 -23.97 -1.77
C SER A 65 5.72 -24.62 -0.84
N GLY A 66 7.02 -24.45 -1.11
CA GLY A 66 8.10 -25.14 -0.39
C GLY A 66 9.40 -24.35 -0.33
N ALA A 67 10.31 -24.81 0.52
CA ALA A 67 11.69 -24.35 0.69
C ALA A 67 12.57 -25.54 1.12
N ILE A 68 13.87 -25.47 0.87
CA ILE A 68 14.82 -26.53 1.24
C ILE A 68 15.34 -26.32 2.66
N ASP A 69 15.30 -27.35 3.50
CA ASP A 69 15.82 -27.35 4.86
C ASP A 69 17.15 -28.11 4.92
N LEU A 70 18.20 -27.41 5.38
CA LEU A 70 19.58 -27.90 5.44
C LEU A 70 20.02 -28.07 6.90
N ASP A 71 20.60 -29.23 7.20
CA ASP A 71 20.85 -29.70 8.58
C ASP A 71 22.10 -29.15 9.27
N GLY A 72 22.92 -28.37 8.56
CA GLY A 72 24.19 -27.83 9.06
C GLY A 72 25.31 -28.85 9.24
N LYS A 73 25.22 -30.05 8.63
CA LYS A 73 26.23 -31.10 8.77
C LYS A 73 26.65 -31.73 7.45
N SER A 74 25.69 -32.04 6.59
CA SER A 74 25.95 -32.73 5.32
C SER A 74 25.06 -32.29 4.17
N ASP A 75 23.99 -31.56 4.46
CA ASP A 75 23.01 -31.18 3.45
C ASP A 75 23.46 -29.94 2.66
N TYR A 76 23.40 -30.04 1.34
CA TYR A 76 23.66 -28.91 0.41
C TYR A 76 23.12 -29.23 -1.00
N VAL A 77 23.16 -28.24 -1.88
CA VAL A 77 22.84 -28.40 -3.31
C VAL A 77 24.06 -28.06 -4.15
N ALA A 78 24.54 -29.01 -4.94
CA ALA A 78 25.59 -28.78 -5.94
C ALA A 78 24.96 -28.17 -7.20
N ILE A 79 25.53 -27.08 -7.71
CA ILE A 79 25.02 -26.31 -8.85
C ILE A 79 26.11 -25.97 -9.87
N ASP A 80 27.17 -26.80 -9.96
CA ASP A 80 28.37 -26.55 -10.80
C ASP A 80 28.07 -26.23 -12.28
N ALA A 81 26.91 -26.66 -12.81
CA ALA A 81 26.49 -26.39 -14.18
C ALA A 81 26.39 -24.89 -14.49
N VAL A 82 26.15 -24.02 -13.50
CA VAL A 82 26.08 -22.56 -13.71
C VAL A 82 27.38 -21.96 -14.22
N ALA A 83 28.53 -22.61 -13.99
CA ALA A 83 29.83 -22.10 -14.43
C ALA A 83 29.92 -21.94 -15.96
N ASP A 84 29.18 -22.76 -16.72
CA ASP A 84 29.14 -22.69 -18.19
C ASP A 84 28.36 -21.47 -18.71
N ASP A 85 27.51 -20.87 -17.86
CA ASP A 85 26.60 -19.78 -18.19
C ASP A 85 26.98 -18.44 -17.55
N ILE A 86 28.06 -18.35 -16.77
CA ILE A 86 28.60 -17.08 -16.28
C ILE A 86 29.61 -16.54 -17.29
N SER A 87 29.39 -15.31 -17.75
CA SER A 87 30.20 -14.71 -18.82
C SER A 87 30.77 -13.33 -18.48
N ASP A 88 30.27 -12.71 -17.41
CA ASP A 88 30.73 -11.46 -16.85
C ASP A 88 31.34 -11.68 -15.44
N ASN A 89 32.18 -10.76 -14.99
CA ASN A 89 32.60 -10.67 -13.59
C ASN A 89 31.53 -9.99 -12.72
N ASN A 90 30.57 -9.27 -13.32
CA ASN A 90 29.38 -8.80 -12.65
C ASN A 90 28.43 -9.97 -12.35
N ILE A 91 27.97 -10.08 -11.11
CA ILE A 91 27.09 -11.19 -10.68
C ILE A 91 26.16 -10.74 -9.57
N THR A 92 24.94 -11.24 -9.58
CA THR A 92 24.00 -11.09 -8.46
C THR A 92 23.59 -12.44 -7.92
N LEU A 93 23.66 -12.61 -6.60
CA LEU A 93 23.21 -13.79 -5.87
C LEU A 93 22.12 -13.38 -4.91
N SER A 94 21.01 -14.09 -4.88
CA SER A 94 19.92 -13.78 -3.94
C SER A 94 19.19 -15.02 -3.45
N ALA A 95 18.69 -14.99 -2.22
CA ALA A 95 17.78 -16.00 -1.69
C ALA A 95 17.01 -15.47 -0.47
N TRP A 96 15.84 -16.03 -0.22
CA TRP A 96 15.23 -15.99 1.10
C TRP A 96 15.93 -17.01 2.01
N LEU A 97 16.32 -16.60 3.20
CA LEU A 97 17.01 -17.44 4.17
C LEU A 97 16.40 -17.30 5.56
N LYS A 98 16.27 -18.43 6.26
CA LYS A 98 15.82 -18.50 7.65
C LYS A 98 16.78 -19.34 8.47
N THR A 99 17.44 -18.75 9.47
CA THR A 99 18.40 -19.47 10.32
C THR A 99 18.38 -18.96 11.76
N THR A 100 18.91 -19.79 12.66
CA THR A 100 19.26 -19.40 14.05
C THR A 100 20.75 -19.61 14.33
N SER A 101 21.54 -19.96 13.30
CA SER A 101 22.96 -20.23 13.45
C SER A 101 23.70 -18.99 13.95
N ASP A 102 24.49 -19.16 15.01
CA ASP A 102 25.46 -18.19 15.51
C ASP A 102 26.89 -18.53 15.03
N MET A 103 27.06 -19.68 14.37
CA MET A 103 28.32 -20.13 13.78
C MET A 103 28.48 -19.56 12.36
N ASN A 104 29.73 -19.50 11.90
CA ASN A 104 30.00 -19.17 10.50
C ASN A 104 29.49 -20.31 9.61
N THR A 105 28.59 -19.99 8.69
CA THR A 105 28.02 -20.95 7.73
C THR A 105 27.77 -20.28 6.39
N GLU A 106 27.93 -21.02 5.29
CA GLU A 106 27.74 -20.52 3.92
C GLU A 106 26.35 -20.91 3.41
N TRP A 107 25.57 -19.92 3.01
CA TRP A 107 24.37 -20.22 2.22
C TRP A 107 24.71 -20.32 0.73
N PHE A 108 25.76 -19.64 0.28
CA PHE A 108 26.29 -19.75 -1.08
C PHE A 108 27.81 -19.77 -1.09
N SER A 109 28.38 -20.61 -1.94
CA SER A 109 29.82 -20.63 -2.20
C SER A 109 30.11 -20.97 -3.66
N CYS A 110 31.06 -20.26 -4.23
CA CYS A 110 31.88 -20.72 -5.34
C CYS A 110 33.35 -20.69 -4.94
N ASN A 111 34.06 -21.80 -5.14
CA ASN A 111 35.43 -22.04 -4.68
C ASN A 111 36.10 -23.14 -5.53
N THR A 112 37.42 -23.33 -5.39
CA THR A 112 38.12 -24.52 -5.93
C THR A 112 38.99 -25.17 -4.86
N ALA A 113 39.43 -26.41 -5.09
CA ALA A 113 40.38 -27.08 -4.20
C ALA A 113 41.76 -26.38 -4.08
N SER A 114 42.06 -25.38 -4.92
CA SER A 114 43.33 -24.63 -4.89
C SER A 114 43.17 -23.10 -4.76
N ARG A 115 41.94 -22.59 -4.64
CA ARG A 115 41.61 -21.17 -4.52
C ARG A 115 40.41 -21.01 -3.59
N ASP A 116 40.69 -20.55 -2.38
CA ASP A 116 39.71 -20.29 -1.33
C ASP A 116 39.15 -18.85 -1.48
N ASP A 117 37.92 -18.64 -1.01
CA ASP A 117 37.23 -17.34 -1.00
C ASP A 117 37.00 -16.73 -2.40
N VAL A 118 36.72 -17.51 -3.46
CA VAL A 118 36.42 -16.92 -4.79
C VAL A 118 35.19 -16.02 -4.70
N ILE A 119 34.05 -16.60 -4.31
CA ILE A 119 32.87 -15.85 -3.88
C ILE A 119 32.10 -16.67 -2.84
N LYS A 120 31.83 -16.08 -1.68
CA LYS A 120 31.00 -16.68 -0.65
C LYS A 120 30.00 -15.67 -0.15
N PHE A 121 28.80 -16.14 0.13
CA PHE A 121 27.82 -15.39 0.88
C PHE A 121 27.47 -16.15 2.15
N VAL A 122 27.89 -15.56 3.27
CA VAL A 122 27.99 -16.23 4.56
C VAL A 122 27.09 -15.57 5.59
N ILE A 123 26.68 -16.35 6.58
CA ILE A 123 26.22 -15.84 7.87
C ILE A 123 27.42 -15.87 8.80
N GLN A 124 27.93 -14.69 9.16
CA GLN A 124 29.11 -14.54 10.00
C GLN A 124 28.78 -13.67 11.21
N SER A 125 28.97 -14.22 12.41
CA SER A 125 28.66 -13.53 13.67
C SER A 125 27.28 -12.86 13.64
N THR A 126 26.25 -13.67 13.32
CA THR A 126 24.84 -13.29 13.17
C THR A 126 24.46 -12.44 11.96
N LYS A 127 25.40 -12.05 11.10
CA LYS A 127 25.17 -11.08 10.01
C LYS A 127 25.40 -11.69 8.64
N ALA A 128 24.66 -11.24 7.63
CA ALA A 128 24.93 -11.57 6.24
C ALA A 128 26.21 -10.85 5.78
N ALA A 129 27.11 -11.55 5.08
CA ALA A 129 28.37 -10.98 4.64
C ALA A 129 28.91 -11.68 3.39
N PHE A 130 29.55 -10.93 2.48
CA PHE A 130 30.29 -11.55 1.38
C PHE A 130 31.77 -11.73 1.72
N ARG A 131 32.38 -12.76 1.12
CA ARG A 131 33.84 -12.90 0.97
C ARG A 131 34.18 -13.09 -0.50
N ILE A 132 34.98 -12.20 -1.06
CA ILE A 132 35.38 -12.24 -2.48
C ILE A 132 36.88 -11.99 -2.56
N GLU A 133 37.63 -12.98 -3.04
CA GLU A 133 39.10 -13.03 -3.15
C GLU A 133 39.78 -12.52 -1.85
N GLY A 134 39.25 -12.96 -0.70
CA GLY A 134 39.72 -12.63 0.65
C GLY A 134 39.25 -11.26 1.20
N VAL A 135 38.54 -10.44 0.42
CA VAL A 135 37.90 -9.19 0.87
C VAL A 135 36.58 -9.49 1.54
N PHE A 136 36.22 -8.71 2.58
CA PHE A 136 35.07 -8.97 3.43
C PHE A 136 34.23 -7.71 3.70
N ALA A 137 32.91 -7.83 3.58
CA ALA A 137 31.95 -6.83 4.05
C ALA A 137 30.73 -7.49 4.69
N SER A 138 30.23 -6.92 5.80
CA SER A 138 29.05 -7.41 6.51
C SER A 138 27.94 -6.38 6.53
N SER A 139 26.71 -6.88 6.50
CA SER A 139 25.50 -6.14 6.88
C SER A 139 25.60 -5.55 8.30
N THR A 140 24.79 -4.54 8.53
CA THR A 140 24.52 -3.96 9.84
C THR A 140 23.51 -4.79 10.64
N THR A 141 22.52 -5.37 9.95
CA THR A 141 21.42 -6.16 10.49
C THR A 141 21.84 -7.59 10.81
N ALA A 142 21.37 -8.11 11.95
CA ALA A 142 21.50 -9.52 12.28
C ALA A 142 20.35 -10.31 11.65
N VAL A 143 20.65 -11.45 11.05
CA VAL A 143 19.71 -12.23 10.20
C VAL A 143 19.47 -13.65 10.73
N ASN A 144 19.90 -13.94 11.96
CA ASN A 144 19.81 -15.25 12.61
C ASN A 144 18.72 -15.32 13.70
N ASP A 145 17.68 -14.49 13.58
CA ASP A 145 16.59 -14.39 14.56
C ASP A 145 15.50 -15.47 14.39
N GLY A 146 15.70 -16.39 13.43
CA GLY A 146 14.73 -17.42 13.06
C GLY A 146 13.56 -16.90 12.22
N GLN A 147 13.63 -15.70 11.66
CA GLN A 147 12.71 -15.19 10.64
C GLN A 147 13.31 -15.32 9.24
N TRP A 148 12.46 -15.11 8.22
CA TRP A 148 12.89 -15.05 6.83
C TRP A 148 13.51 -13.68 6.54
N HIS A 149 14.75 -13.67 6.06
CA HIS A 149 15.41 -12.49 5.51
C HIS A 149 15.77 -12.73 4.04
N PHE A 150 15.61 -11.70 3.22
CA PHE A 150 16.04 -11.75 1.82
C PHE A 150 17.47 -11.22 1.71
N LEU A 151 18.41 -12.08 1.34
CA LEU A 151 19.83 -11.77 1.30
C LEU A 151 20.28 -11.65 -0.15
N THR A 152 20.90 -10.52 -0.51
CA THR A 152 21.42 -10.32 -1.87
C THR A 152 22.86 -9.81 -1.85
N LEU A 153 23.70 -10.40 -2.70
CA LEU A 153 25.04 -9.94 -3.04
C LEU A 153 25.00 -9.45 -4.49
N VAL A 154 25.28 -8.17 -4.71
CA VAL A 154 25.44 -7.59 -6.05
C VAL A 154 26.90 -7.24 -6.25
N LEU A 155 27.51 -7.73 -7.32
CA LEU A 155 28.83 -7.29 -7.77
C LEU A 155 28.66 -6.45 -9.04
N ASP A 156 28.95 -5.16 -8.91
CA ASP A 156 28.95 -4.18 -10.00
C ASP A 156 30.36 -3.62 -10.21
N GLY A 157 30.98 -4.06 -11.31
CA GLY A 157 32.39 -3.80 -11.63
C GLY A 157 33.32 -4.35 -10.56
N PHE A 158 34.00 -3.45 -9.86
CA PHE A 158 34.93 -3.78 -8.78
C PHE A 158 34.30 -3.58 -7.39
N THR A 159 32.97 -3.47 -7.28
CA THR A 159 32.30 -3.20 -6.00
C THR A 159 31.32 -4.30 -5.66
N GLY A 160 31.55 -5.00 -4.55
CA GLY A 160 30.58 -5.92 -3.97
C GLY A 160 29.67 -5.19 -2.98
N HIS A 161 28.37 -5.42 -3.06
CA HIS A 161 27.33 -4.81 -2.23
C HIS A 161 26.54 -5.89 -1.48
N VAL A 162 26.32 -5.69 -0.18
CA VAL A 162 25.47 -6.54 0.67
C VAL A 162 24.13 -5.87 0.87
N TYR A 163 23.08 -6.58 0.52
CA TYR A 163 21.70 -6.20 0.76
C TYR A 163 21.04 -7.15 1.77
N VAL A 164 20.23 -6.58 2.66
CA VAL A 164 19.32 -7.32 3.55
C VAL A 164 17.93 -6.73 3.39
N ASP A 165 16.95 -7.58 3.13
CA ASP A 165 15.53 -7.22 2.97
C ASP A 165 15.31 -6.08 1.95
N GLY A 166 16.07 -6.13 0.85
CA GLY A 166 15.98 -5.18 -0.26
C GLY A 166 16.71 -3.84 -0.06
N VAL A 167 17.40 -3.65 1.07
CA VAL A 167 18.16 -2.44 1.39
C VAL A 167 19.66 -2.73 1.37
N GLU A 168 20.44 -1.89 0.67
CA GLU A 168 21.90 -1.96 0.73
C GLU A 168 22.38 -1.54 2.12
N GLU A 169 23.19 -2.38 2.77
CA GLU A 169 23.71 -2.09 4.10
C GLU A 169 25.23 -1.88 4.13
N ASN A 170 25.96 -2.40 3.14
CA ASN A 170 27.40 -2.23 3.07
C ASN A 170 27.95 -2.55 1.67
N SER A 171 29.11 -1.98 1.33
CA SER A 171 29.82 -2.28 0.09
C SER A 171 31.34 -2.20 0.25
N HIS A 172 32.07 -2.86 -0.65
CA HIS A 172 33.53 -2.84 -0.64
C HIS A 172 34.12 -3.08 -2.03
N GLN A 173 35.33 -2.54 -2.25
CA GLN A 173 36.08 -2.83 -3.46
C GLN A 173 36.62 -4.26 -3.45
N VAL A 174 36.39 -4.99 -4.53
CA VAL A 174 36.78 -6.39 -4.74
C VAL A 174 37.36 -6.54 -6.14
N ASP A 175 38.10 -7.61 -6.39
CA ASP A 175 38.67 -7.93 -7.71
C ASP A 175 38.42 -9.41 -7.99
N LEU A 176 37.29 -9.71 -8.66
CA LEU A 176 36.84 -11.07 -8.92
C LEU A 176 37.27 -11.54 -10.31
N THR A 177 37.66 -12.81 -10.42
CA THR A 177 37.83 -13.49 -11.72
C THR A 177 37.37 -14.93 -11.60
N PHE A 178 36.48 -15.39 -12.48
CA PHE A 178 36.05 -16.80 -12.51
C PHE A 178 37.02 -17.70 -13.28
N SER A 179 37.02 -18.98 -12.92
CA SER A 179 37.73 -20.07 -13.56
C SER A 179 36.75 -21.19 -13.92
N ALA A 180 37.00 -21.90 -15.01
CA ALA A 180 36.20 -23.06 -15.41
C ALA A 180 36.28 -24.25 -14.43
N ASP A 181 37.20 -24.21 -13.47
CA ASP A 181 37.34 -25.22 -12.40
C ASP A 181 36.58 -24.84 -11.11
N ASP A 182 35.94 -23.66 -11.07
CA ASP A 182 35.16 -23.19 -9.92
C ASP A 182 33.93 -24.09 -9.67
N LEU A 183 33.74 -24.49 -8.42
CA LEU A 183 32.65 -25.35 -7.97
C LEU A 183 31.64 -24.53 -7.18
N TRP A 184 30.35 -24.69 -7.50
CA TRP A 184 29.27 -23.83 -7.07
C TRP A 184 28.26 -24.61 -6.24
N SER A 185 27.82 -24.01 -5.14
CA SER A 185 26.92 -24.69 -4.21
C SER A 185 26.05 -23.73 -3.42
N ILE A 186 24.88 -24.23 -3.03
CA ILE A 186 24.01 -23.63 -2.04
C ILE A 186 24.10 -24.47 -0.77
N GLY A 187 24.44 -23.83 0.35
CA GLY A 187 24.40 -24.42 1.68
C GLY A 187 25.70 -25.04 2.19
N GLN A 188 26.84 -24.84 1.53
CA GLN A 188 28.15 -25.29 2.01
C GLN A 188 29.31 -24.50 1.38
N GLU A 189 30.50 -24.64 1.97
CA GLU A 189 31.77 -24.22 1.38
C GLU A 189 32.53 -25.40 0.75
N TRP A 190 33.06 -25.22 -0.47
CA TRP A 190 34.04 -26.16 -1.01
C TRP A 190 35.46 -25.85 -0.54
N ASP A 191 36.03 -26.74 0.29
CA ASP A 191 37.40 -26.66 0.80
C ASP A 191 38.31 -27.74 0.18
N SER A 192 39.63 -27.56 0.31
CA SER A 192 40.63 -28.58 -0.09
C SER A 192 40.44 -29.96 0.57
N GLY A 193 39.73 -30.03 1.70
CA GLY A 193 39.37 -31.25 2.42
C GLY A 193 38.03 -31.88 2.04
N GLY A 194 37.27 -31.25 1.14
CA GLY A 194 35.88 -31.57 0.81
C GLY A 194 34.88 -30.59 1.45
N PRO A 195 33.57 -30.84 1.34
CA PRO A 195 32.51 -29.96 1.84
C PRO A 195 32.65 -29.55 3.31
N GLY A 196 32.54 -28.25 3.58
CA GLY A 196 32.72 -27.60 4.88
C GLY A 196 31.61 -26.59 5.20
N ALA A 197 31.59 -26.15 6.46
CA ALA A 197 30.78 -25.03 6.98
C ALA A 197 29.29 -24.96 6.53
N HIS A 198 28.69 -26.15 6.38
CA HIS A 198 27.29 -26.37 6.02
C HIS A 198 26.30 -25.45 6.74
N LEU A 199 25.33 -24.92 5.98
CA LEU A 199 24.25 -24.10 6.49
C LEU A 199 23.28 -24.92 7.35
N ALA A 200 23.05 -24.46 8.57
CA ALA A 200 21.92 -24.88 9.40
C ALA A 200 20.77 -23.89 9.20
N GLY A 201 19.82 -24.19 8.32
CA GLY A 201 18.73 -23.28 8.02
C GLY A 201 17.93 -23.66 6.78
N THR A 202 16.92 -22.84 6.50
CA THR A 202 16.01 -23.02 5.37
C THR A 202 16.31 -21.98 4.30
N VAL A 203 16.35 -22.39 3.03
CA VAL A 203 16.60 -21.52 1.86
C VAL A 203 15.44 -21.63 0.89
N ASP A 204 15.03 -20.50 0.34
CA ASP A 204 13.93 -20.41 -0.62
C ASP A 204 14.26 -19.40 -1.73
N ASP A 205 13.71 -19.64 -2.91
CA ASP A 205 13.79 -18.78 -4.10
C ASP A 205 15.23 -18.32 -4.43
N ALA A 206 16.19 -19.26 -4.43
CA ALA A 206 17.59 -18.95 -4.69
C ALA A 206 17.82 -18.63 -6.17
N ARG A 207 18.48 -17.52 -6.47
CA ARG A 207 18.73 -17.04 -7.84
C ARG A 207 20.17 -16.57 -8.06
N ILE A 208 20.65 -16.77 -9.29
CA ILE A 208 21.93 -16.25 -9.78
C ILE A 208 21.68 -15.49 -11.08
N TYR A 209 22.24 -14.29 -11.19
CA TYR A 209 22.22 -13.47 -12.40
C TYR A 209 23.65 -13.18 -12.89
N ASP A 210 23.90 -13.37 -14.18
CA ASP A 210 25.09 -12.92 -14.91
C ASP A 210 24.93 -11.42 -15.20
N GLY A 211 25.31 -10.61 -14.22
CA GLY A 211 25.17 -9.15 -14.19
C GLY A 211 24.72 -8.59 -12.83
N ALA A 212 24.85 -7.26 -12.67
CA ALA A 212 24.49 -6.53 -11.46
C ALA A 212 23.02 -6.07 -11.50
N LEU A 213 22.19 -6.51 -10.56
CA LEU A 213 20.83 -5.99 -10.40
C LEU A 213 20.86 -4.58 -9.79
N THR A 214 19.96 -3.72 -10.24
CA THR A 214 19.71 -2.42 -9.59
C THR A 214 19.01 -2.62 -8.24
N ALA A 215 19.06 -1.61 -7.35
CA ALA A 215 18.36 -1.67 -6.07
C ALA A 215 16.83 -1.86 -6.22
N GLU A 216 16.25 -1.40 -7.33
CA GLU A 216 14.84 -1.63 -7.66
C GLU A 216 14.61 -3.10 -8.06
N GLU A 217 15.44 -3.65 -8.93
CA GLU A 217 15.36 -5.06 -9.32
C GLU A 217 15.58 -5.99 -8.13
N VAL A 218 16.47 -5.65 -7.18
CA VAL A 218 16.62 -6.41 -5.92
C VAL A 218 15.31 -6.45 -5.13
N ARG A 219 14.58 -5.33 -5.04
CA ARG A 219 13.27 -5.26 -4.36
C ARG A 219 12.20 -6.03 -5.12
N GLN A 220 12.22 -6.03 -6.45
CA GLN A 220 11.33 -6.84 -7.29
C GLN A 220 11.56 -8.34 -7.07
N VAL A 221 12.81 -8.79 -7.14
CA VAL A 221 13.18 -10.20 -6.92
C VAL A 221 12.76 -10.68 -5.54
N MET A 222 12.94 -9.85 -4.50
CA MET A 222 12.48 -10.14 -3.14
C MET A 222 10.98 -10.48 -3.09
N MET A 223 10.16 -9.78 -3.89
CA MET A 223 8.71 -9.99 -4.00
C MET A 223 8.33 -11.15 -4.94
N GLY A 224 9.31 -11.88 -5.47
CA GLY A 224 9.12 -12.95 -6.44
C GLY A 224 8.90 -12.44 -7.88
N ILE A 225 9.06 -11.14 -8.13
CA ILE A 225 8.84 -10.52 -9.45
C ILE A 225 10.13 -10.68 -10.28
N PRO A 226 10.07 -11.23 -11.50
CA PRO A 226 11.23 -11.27 -12.39
C PRO A 226 11.69 -9.85 -12.79
N PRO A 227 13.00 -9.55 -12.79
CA PRO A 227 13.52 -8.27 -13.28
C PRO A 227 13.03 -8.00 -14.71
N GLY A 228 12.56 -6.78 -14.94
CA GLY A 228 12.00 -6.37 -16.24
C GLY A 228 10.54 -6.73 -16.49
N ALA A 229 9.88 -7.44 -15.56
CA ALA A 229 8.43 -7.65 -15.61
C ALA A 229 7.66 -6.43 -15.12
N ALA A 230 6.37 -6.34 -15.49
CA ALA A 230 5.45 -5.34 -14.94
C ALA A 230 5.25 -5.55 -13.43
N PHE A 231 5.09 -4.46 -12.69
CA PHE A 231 4.88 -4.47 -11.23
C PHE A 231 3.92 -3.36 -10.79
N ASP A 232 3.67 -3.26 -9.48
CA ASP A 232 2.70 -2.33 -8.87
C ASP A 232 1.32 -2.32 -9.57
N PRO A 233 0.62 -3.47 -9.58
CA PRO A 233 -0.67 -3.59 -10.21
C PRO A 233 -1.74 -2.74 -9.51
N SER A 234 -2.58 -2.10 -10.31
CA SER A 234 -3.88 -1.56 -9.89
C SER A 234 -4.97 -2.16 -10.78
N PRO A 235 -6.00 -2.84 -10.24
CA PRO A 235 -6.17 -3.21 -8.83
C PRO A 235 -5.00 -3.97 -8.25
N ALA A 236 -4.75 -3.79 -6.95
CA ALA A 236 -3.76 -4.58 -6.24
C ALA A 236 -4.09 -6.08 -6.34
N ASP A 237 -3.04 -6.91 -6.28
CA ASP A 237 -3.19 -8.35 -6.25
C ASP A 237 -4.05 -8.80 -5.04
N GLU A 238 -4.96 -9.73 -5.29
CA GLU A 238 -5.96 -10.23 -4.35
C GLU A 238 -6.94 -9.17 -3.80
N ALA A 239 -7.03 -7.99 -4.45
CA ALA A 239 -7.99 -6.96 -4.06
C ALA A 239 -9.42 -7.50 -4.12
N THR A 240 -10.24 -7.11 -3.16
CA THR A 240 -11.67 -7.45 -3.11
C THR A 240 -12.51 -6.18 -3.27
N ASP A 241 -13.80 -6.36 -3.58
CA ASP A 241 -14.74 -5.25 -3.76
C ASP A 241 -14.36 -4.24 -4.86
N VAL A 242 -13.66 -4.71 -5.89
CA VAL A 242 -13.22 -3.85 -7.00
C VAL A 242 -14.41 -3.47 -7.90
N PRO A 243 -14.56 -2.18 -8.29
CA PRO A 243 -15.61 -1.75 -9.21
C PRO A 243 -15.57 -2.48 -10.55
N ARG A 244 -16.74 -2.73 -11.16
CA ARG A 244 -16.83 -3.49 -12.42
C ARG A 244 -16.38 -2.71 -13.66
N ASP A 245 -16.25 -1.40 -13.54
CA ASP A 245 -15.69 -0.48 -14.55
C ASP A 245 -14.27 -0.01 -14.17
N VAL A 246 -13.55 -0.85 -13.42
CA VAL A 246 -12.15 -0.66 -13.09
C VAL A 246 -11.28 -0.35 -14.32
N THR A 247 -10.36 0.59 -14.14
CA THR A 247 -9.25 0.81 -15.06
C THR A 247 -8.00 0.21 -14.45
N PHE A 248 -7.39 -0.72 -15.18
CA PHE A 248 -6.15 -1.36 -14.81
C PHE A 248 -4.98 -0.40 -15.06
N SER A 249 -3.97 -0.42 -14.20
CA SER A 249 -2.68 0.22 -14.44
C SER A 249 -1.55 -0.57 -13.80
N TRP A 250 -0.33 -0.38 -14.29
CA TRP A 250 0.87 -1.02 -13.76
C TRP A 250 2.08 -0.11 -13.99
N THR A 251 3.15 -0.34 -13.25
CA THR A 251 4.46 0.19 -13.55
C THR A 251 5.15 -0.74 -14.55
N PRO A 252 5.58 -0.24 -15.73
CA PRO A 252 6.34 -1.05 -16.68
C PRO A 252 7.66 -1.52 -16.10
N GLY A 253 8.08 -2.71 -16.52
CA GLY A 253 9.47 -3.13 -16.32
C GLY A 253 10.44 -2.20 -17.06
N GLU A 254 11.66 -2.07 -16.54
CA GLU A 254 12.69 -1.13 -17.03
C GLU A 254 12.97 -1.25 -18.54
N TYR A 255 12.86 -2.47 -19.06
CA TYR A 255 13.23 -2.81 -20.44
C TYR A 255 12.08 -2.67 -21.45
N ALA A 256 10.86 -2.38 -21.00
CA ALA A 256 9.66 -2.29 -21.82
C ALA A 256 9.81 -1.29 -22.99
N ALA A 257 9.43 -1.71 -24.20
CA ALA A 257 9.43 -0.85 -25.37
C ALA A 257 8.40 0.29 -25.22
N LEU A 258 8.78 1.51 -25.61
CA LEU A 258 7.88 2.67 -25.57
C LEU A 258 6.69 2.54 -26.53
N VAL A 259 6.79 1.66 -27.53
CA VAL A 259 5.74 1.43 -28.52
C VAL A 259 5.42 -0.06 -28.55
N ASN A 260 4.17 -0.42 -28.23
CA ASN A 260 3.70 -1.81 -28.19
C ASN A 260 4.50 -2.71 -27.22
N GLY A 261 5.08 -2.13 -26.16
CA GLY A 261 5.87 -2.86 -25.17
C GLY A 261 5.08 -3.71 -24.20
N HIS A 262 3.75 -3.58 -24.13
CA HIS A 262 2.95 -4.30 -23.14
C HIS A 262 1.99 -5.27 -23.80
N LYS A 263 1.89 -6.49 -23.28
CA LYS A 263 0.85 -7.46 -23.64
C LYS A 263 -0.01 -7.77 -22.43
N PHE A 264 -1.23 -7.23 -22.42
CA PHE A 264 -2.19 -7.32 -21.32
C PHE A 264 -3.15 -8.51 -21.49
N TYR A 265 -3.41 -9.26 -20.42
CA TYR A 265 -4.32 -10.41 -20.39
C TYR A 265 -5.33 -10.25 -19.25
N LEU A 266 -6.58 -10.66 -19.47
CA LEU A 266 -7.65 -10.64 -18.47
C LEU A 266 -8.64 -11.77 -18.75
N SER A 267 -8.94 -12.60 -17.74
CA SER A 267 -9.95 -13.67 -17.80
C SER A 267 -10.48 -14.00 -16.41
N ASP A 268 -11.67 -14.60 -16.31
CA ASP A 268 -12.17 -15.22 -15.07
C ASP A 268 -11.60 -16.65 -14.86
N ASN A 269 -10.74 -17.10 -15.77
CA ASN A 269 -10.03 -18.38 -15.70
C ASN A 269 -8.51 -18.15 -15.57
N PHE A 270 -7.94 -18.65 -14.47
CA PHE A 270 -6.51 -18.56 -14.19
C PHE A 270 -5.63 -19.10 -15.32
N ASN A 271 -5.98 -20.25 -15.90
CA ASN A 271 -5.16 -20.91 -16.91
C ASN A 271 -5.11 -20.10 -18.22
N ASP A 272 -6.18 -19.40 -18.60
CA ASP A 272 -6.18 -18.57 -19.80
C ASP A 272 -5.13 -17.45 -19.68
N VAL A 273 -5.03 -16.84 -18.50
CA VAL A 273 -4.08 -15.76 -18.22
C VAL A 273 -2.67 -16.32 -18.09
N ASN A 274 -2.50 -17.38 -17.30
CA ASN A 274 -1.21 -18.05 -17.10
C ASN A 274 -0.60 -18.54 -18.43
N ASP A 275 -1.42 -19.08 -19.33
CA ASP A 275 -0.96 -19.61 -20.61
C ASP A 275 -0.85 -18.51 -21.70
N GLY A 276 -1.13 -17.24 -21.37
CA GLY A 276 -1.02 -16.11 -22.29
C GLY A 276 -2.06 -16.13 -23.41
N THR A 277 -3.26 -16.63 -23.13
CA THR A 277 -4.37 -16.68 -24.09
C THR A 277 -5.07 -15.32 -24.20
N GLY A 278 -5.31 -14.84 -25.42
CA GLY A 278 -6.15 -13.66 -25.66
C GLY A 278 -5.49 -12.28 -25.40
N GLY A 279 -4.16 -12.22 -25.28
CA GLY A 279 -3.45 -10.99 -24.94
C GLY A 279 -3.60 -9.82 -25.94
N ILE A 280 -3.62 -8.61 -25.40
CA ILE A 280 -3.76 -7.34 -26.11
C ILE A 280 -2.44 -6.58 -26.06
N THR A 281 -1.86 -6.28 -27.23
CA THR A 281 -0.63 -5.50 -27.31
C THR A 281 -0.92 -3.99 -27.34
N GLN A 282 -0.22 -3.21 -26.51
CA GLN A 282 -0.40 -1.77 -26.41
C GLN A 282 0.87 -1.03 -25.92
N SER A 283 0.88 0.29 -26.06
CA SER A 283 1.92 1.18 -25.51
C SER A 283 1.51 1.86 -24.20
N ALA A 284 0.21 1.89 -23.87
CA ALA A 284 -0.26 2.49 -22.64
C ALA A 284 -0.01 1.56 -21.46
N THR A 285 0.27 2.12 -20.29
CA THR A 285 0.45 1.40 -19.03
C THR A 285 -0.85 1.27 -18.24
N ASN A 286 -1.98 1.40 -18.95
CA ASN A 286 -3.32 1.27 -18.40
C ASN A 286 -4.27 0.63 -19.42
N TYR A 287 -5.32 0.00 -18.92
CA TYR A 287 -6.35 -0.63 -19.74
C TYR A 287 -7.71 -0.52 -19.07
N THR A 288 -8.73 -0.06 -19.79
CA THR A 288 -10.12 -0.06 -19.31
C THR A 288 -10.94 -1.02 -20.17
N PRO A 289 -11.55 -2.07 -19.59
CA PRO A 289 -12.42 -2.98 -20.31
C PRO A 289 -13.59 -2.22 -20.96
N ALA A 290 -13.90 -2.57 -22.21
CA ALA A 290 -15.03 -1.95 -22.94
C ALA A 290 -16.40 -2.35 -22.38
N GLN A 291 -16.47 -3.46 -21.64
CA GLN A 291 -17.67 -3.95 -20.98
C GLN A 291 -17.41 -4.04 -19.49
N ARG A 292 -18.46 -3.80 -18.71
CA ARG A 292 -18.41 -4.01 -17.26
C ARG A 292 -18.18 -5.48 -16.97
N LEU A 293 -17.31 -5.75 -16.00
CA LEU A 293 -17.09 -7.08 -15.46
C LEU A 293 -18.35 -7.58 -14.73
N ASP A 294 -18.41 -8.89 -14.45
CA ASP A 294 -19.50 -9.50 -13.70
C ASP A 294 -19.37 -9.24 -12.19
N PHE A 295 -20.48 -9.30 -11.45
CA PHE A 295 -20.48 -9.12 -9.99
C PHE A 295 -19.98 -10.37 -9.26
N GLY A 296 -19.21 -10.19 -8.19
CA GLY A 296 -18.76 -11.28 -7.32
C GLY A 296 -17.92 -12.34 -8.04
N THR A 297 -17.25 -11.95 -9.12
CA THR A 297 -16.42 -12.83 -9.94
C THR A 297 -14.95 -12.53 -9.64
N THR A 298 -14.15 -13.58 -9.47
CA THR A 298 -12.70 -13.45 -9.42
C THR A 298 -12.15 -13.40 -10.84
N TYR A 299 -11.41 -12.35 -11.16
CA TYR A 299 -10.68 -12.22 -12.41
C TYR A 299 -9.18 -12.32 -12.14
N TYR A 300 -8.48 -12.87 -13.12
CA TYR A 300 -7.04 -12.96 -13.19
C TYR A 300 -6.56 -12.04 -14.31
N TRP A 301 -5.41 -11.40 -14.13
CA TRP A 301 -4.80 -10.58 -15.15
C TRP A 301 -3.28 -10.57 -15.02
N ARG A 302 -2.62 -10.27 -16.13
CA ARG A 302 -1.16 -10.24 -16.25
C ARG A 302 -0.76 -9.23 -17.31
N VAL A 303 0.44 -8.69 -17.19
CA VAL A 303 1.10 -7.95 -18.27
C VAL A 303 2.46 -8.56 -18.54
N ASP A 304 2.69 -8.98 -19.79
CA ASP A 304 4.03 -9.32 -20.24
C ASP A 304 4.68 -8.08 -20.87
N GLU A 305 5.92 -7.81 -20.48
CA GLU A 305 6.72 -6.69 -21.00
C GLU A 305 7.59 -7.15 -22.17
N VAL A 306 7.63 -6.36 -23.24
CA VAL A 306 8.31 -6.68 -24.51
C VAL A 306 9.37 -5.62 -24.79
N ASN A 307 10.59 -6.07 -25.02
CA ASN A 307 11.72 -5.18 -25.29
C ASN A 307 11.69 -4.50 -26.66
N ASP A 308 12.42 -3.40 -26.75
CA ASP A 308 12.76 -2.74 -28.01
C ASP A 308 13.69 -3.64 -28.87
N PRO A 309 13.73 -3.43 -30.20
CA PRO A 309 14.66 -4.14 -31.07
C PRO A 309 16.13 -3.99 -30.60
N PRO A 310 16.99 -5.02 -30.78
CA PRO A 310 16.79 -6.17 -31.67
C PRO A 310 16.34 -7.48 -31.00
N ASP A 311 16.32 -7.59 -29.67
CA ASP A 311 16.12 -8.86 -28.97
C ASP A 311 14.62 -9.23 -28.81
N TYR A 312 13.73 -8.24 -28.68
CA TYR A 312 12.28 -8.45 -28.49
C TYR A 312 11.94 -9.44 -27.36
N THR A 313 12.84 -9.55 -26.37
CA THR A 313 12.66 -10.44 -25.22
C THR A 313 11.34 -10.11 -24.53
N VAL A 314 10.62 -11.16 -24.14
CA VAL A 314 9.36 -11.05 -23.42
C VAL A 314 9.63 -11.43 -21.96
N TYR A 315 9.39 -10.49 -21.06
CA TYR A 315 9.36 -10.72 -19.63
C TYR A 315 7.93 -11.03 -19.21
N GLU A 316 7.68 -12.31 -18.92
CA GLU A 316 6.38 -12.77 -18.45
C GLU A 316 6.08 -12.17 -17.07
N GLY A 317 4.90 -11.55 -16.94
CA GLY A 317 4.47 -10.94 -15.69
C GLY A 317 4.00 -11.95 -14.65
N LYS A 318 3.89 -11.52 -13.38
CA LYS A 318 3.13 -12.25 -12.37
C LYS A 318 1.64 -12.26 -12.77
N VAL A 319 0.96 -13.38 -12.53
CA VAL A 319 -0.51 -13.42 -12.62
C VAL A 319 -1.08 -12.83 -11.32
N TRP A 320 -1.77 -11.71 -11.45
CA TRP A 320 -2.50 -11.06 -10.38
C TRP A 320 -3.98 -11.45 -10.41
N SER A 321 -4.65 -11.37 -9.26
CA SER A 321 -6.08 -11.63 -9.16
C SER A 321 -6.81 -10.51 -8.42
N PHE A 322 -8.12 -10.41 -8.64
CA PHE A 322 -8.99 -9.57 -7.81
C PHE A 322 -10.44 -10.08 -7.89
N ALA A 323 -11.24 -9.79 -6.87
CA ALA A 323 -12.67 -10.05 -6.85
C ALA A 323 -13.45 -8.76 -7.07
N THR A 324 -14.35 -8.79 -8.06
CA THR A 324 -15.27 -7.68 -8.27
C THR A 324 -16.27 -7.56 -7.12
N GLU A 325 -16.74 -6.35 -6.91
CA GLU A 325 -17.82 -6.01 -5.99
C GLU A 325 -19.03 -6.96 -6.10
N LEU A 326 -19.73 -7.18 -4.98
CA LEU A 326 -20.93 -8.02 -4.93
C LEU A 326 -22.16 -7.23 -5.39
N PHE A 327 -23.14 -7.92 -5.98
CA PHE A 327 -24.41 -7.26 -6.30
C PHE A 327 -25.14 -6.80 -5.03
N ALA A 328 -25.12 -7.62 -3.98
CA ALA A 328 -25.70 -7.35 -2.67
C ALA A 328 -24.77 -7.85 -1.56
N TYR A 329 -24.80 -7.17 -0.41
CA TYR A 329 -23.90 -7.44 0.73
C TYR A 329 -24.71 -7.92 1.94
N PRO A 330 -24.14 -8.78 2.80
CA PRO A 330 -24.78 -9.13 4.06
C PRO A 330 -24.98 -7.90 4.95
N ILE A 331 -26.11 -7.81 5.63
CA ILE A 331 -26.36 -6.80 6.66
C ILE A 331 -25.73 -7.29 7.96
N GLU A 332 -24.77 -6.52 8.49
CA GLU A 332 -24.07 -6.88 9.73
C GLU A 332 -24.84 -6.48 10.99
N ASN A 333 -25.44 -5.29 10.99
CA ASN A 333 -26.14 -4.73 12.13
C ASN A 333 -27.59 -5.23 12.21
N VAL A 334 -27.77 -6.48 12.68
CA VAL A 334 -29.08 -7.09 12.89
C VAL A 334 -29.31 -7.32 14.39
N ALA A 335 -30.49 -6.97 14.88
CA ALA A 335 -30.96 -7.33 16.21
C ALA A 335 -32.14 -8.29 16.10
N ALA A 336 -32.12 -9.40 16.83
CA ALA A 336 -33.17 -10.42 16.79
C ALA A 336 -33.98 -10.43 18.10
N THR A 337 -35.31 -10.48 17.98
CA THR A 337 -36.25 -10.64 19.09
C THR A 337 -37.30 -11.68 18.73
N ALA A 338 -37.80 -12.44 19.71
CA ALA A 338 -38.78 -13.48 19.44
C ALA A 338 -39.91 -13.50 20.47
N SER A 339 -41.02 -14.13 20.08
CA SER A 339 -42.16 -14.47 20.94
C SER A 339 -41.75 -15.14 22.25
N SER A 340 -40.87 -16.13 22.16
CA SER A 340 -40.34 -16.87 23.30
C SER A 340 -39.05 -17.60 22.95
N ALA A 341 -38.36 -18.09 23.98
CA ALA A 341 -37.23 -19.01 23.86
C ALA A 341 -37.45 -20.18 24.82
N GLY A 342 -37.18 -21.41 24.37
CA GLY A 342 -37.37 -22.64 25.14
C GLY A 342 -36.35 -22.79 26.27
N LYS A 343 -35.15 -22.20 26.11
CA LYS A 343 -34.09 -22.09 27.12
C LYS A 343 -33.37 -20.76 26.95
N ALA A 344 -32.68 -20.29 27.99
CA ALA A 344 -31.97 -19.02 27.97
C ALA A 344 -30.84 -19.01 26.93
N GLU A 345 -30.17 -20.14 26.73
CA GLU A 345 -29.07 -20.32 25.78
C GLU A 345 -29.52 -20.63 24.34
N MET A 346 -30.83 -20.66 24.07
CA MET A 346 -31.42 -20.93 22.74
C MET A 346 -32.26 -19.72 22.30
N GLY A 347 -31.72 -18.52 22.53
CA GLY A 347 -32.36 -17.25 22.25
C GLY A 347 -32.32 -16.87 20.76
N PRO A 348 -33.11 -15.87 20.34
CA PRO A 348 -33.16 -15.42 18.95
C PRO A 348 -31.80 -14.89 18.43
N GLU A 349 -30.92 -14.41 19.30
CA GLU A 349 -29.58 -13.95 18.95
C GLU A 349 -28.72 -15.01 18.23
N ASN A 350 -28.97 -16.30 18.49
CA ASN A 350 -28.26 -17.40 17.84
C ASN A 350 -28.49 -17.43 16.31
N THR A 351 -29.56 -16.79 15.84
CA THR A 351 -29.92 -16.75 14.41
C THR A 351 -29.21 -15.68 13.60
N ILE A 352 -28.37 -14.86 14.23
CA ILE A 352 -27.68 -13.73 13.57
C ILE A 352 -26.23 -13.54 14.03
N ASN A 353 -25.77 -14.34 15.00
CA ASN A 353 -24.47 -14.14 15.66
C ASN A 353 -23.37 -15.08 15.15
N GLY A 354 -23.63 -15.87 14.10
CA GLY A 354 -22.68 -16.84 13.58
C GLY A 354 -22.53 -18.09 14.45
N SER A 355 -23.32 -18.26 15.51
CA SER A 355 -23.15 -19.37 16.43
C SER A 355 -23.36 -20.68 15.70
N GLY A 356 -22.31 -21.48 15.58
CA GLY A 356 -22.37 -22.77 14.90
C GLY A 356 -21.99 -22.74 13.42
N LEU A 357 -21.76 -21.59 12.80
CA LEU A 357 -21.14 -21.52 11.46
C LEU A 357 -19.62 -21.73 11.56
N ASP A 358 -19.06 -22.43 10.58
CA ASP A 358 -17.62 -22.46 10.31
C ASP A 358 -17.22 -21.49 9.20
N ASP A 359 -15.91 -21.43 8.89
CA ASP A 359 -15.35 -20.53 7.87
C ASP A 359 -15.88 -20.80 6.44
N ASN A 360 -16.59 -21.92 6.23
CA ASN A 360 -17.21 -22.29 4.95
C ASN A 360 -18.73 -22.10 4.96
N ASP A 361 -19.27 -21.34 5.92
CA ASP A 361 -20.71 -21.12 6.09
C ASP A 361 -21.51 -22.43 6.35
N LEU A 362 -20.86 -23.44 6.94
CA LEU A 362 -21.51 -24.69 7.29
C LEU A 362 -21.90 -24.72 8.77
N HIS A 363 -23.18 -24.91 9.02
CA HIS A 363 -23.73 -24.88 10.37
C HIS A 363 -23.57 -26.22 11.12
N SER A 364 -23.32 -26.11 12.42
CA SER A 364 -23.29 -27.19 13.40
C SER A 364 -24.68 -27.81 13.63
N ASN A 365 -24.74 -28.93 14.36
CA ASN A 365 -25.98 -29.56 14.81
C ASN A 365 -26.18 -29.54 16.34
N LYS A 366 -25.48 -28.65 17.05
CA LYS A 366 -25.58 -28.50 18.50
C LYS A 366 -26.82 -27.69 18.87
N GLU A 367 -27.50 -28.08 19.95
CA GLU A 367 -28.72 -27.41 20.40
C GLU A 367 -28.50 -25.93 20.77
N ARG A 368 -27.33 -25.59 21.33
CA ARG A 368 -27.04 -24.22 21.79
C ARG A 368 -26.76 -23.23 20.68
N ASP A 369 -26.63 -23.71 19.44
CA ASP A 369 -26.33 -22.90 18.26
C ASP A 369 -27.64 -22.57 17.50
N VAL A 370 -28.81 -22.78 18.12
CA VAL A 370 -30.13 -22.71 17.47
C VAL A 370 -31.06 -21.89 18.35
N TRP A 371 -31.89 -21.03 17.74
CA TRP A 371 -33.06 -20.49 18.41
C TRP A 371 -34.16 -21.55 18.43
N LEU A 372 -34.74 -21.82 19.60
CA LEU A 372 -35.92 -22.68 19.74
C LEU A 372 -36.96 -21.93 20.55
N SER A 373 -38.17 -21.80 20.05
CA SER A 373 -39.27 -21.16 20.77
C SER A 373 -39.76 -21.98 21.97
N GLY A 374 -40.53 -21.32 22.84
CA GLY A 374 -41.36 -22.00 23.82
C GLY A 374 -42.49 -22.81 23.17
N THR A 375 -43.38 -23.38 23.98
CA THR A 375 -44.57 -24.10 23.48
C THR A 375 -45.63 -23.09 23.00
N GLU A 376 -45.80 -22.94 21.69
CA GLU A 376 -46.61 -21.91 21.04
C GLU A 376 -47.63 -22.55 20.05
N PRO A 377 -48.78 -23.08 20.52
CA PRO A 377 -49.73 -23.82 19.68
C PRO A 377 -50.42 -22.98 18.58
N LEU A 378 -50.25 -21.66 18.61
CA LEU A 378 -50.76 -20.73 17.60
C LEU A 378 -49.66 -20.19 16.66
N GLY A 379 -48.46 -20.77 16.74
CA GLY A 379 -47.30 -20.31 15.98
C GLY A 379 -46.39 -19.39 16.80
N ALA A 380 -45.09 -19.48 16.54
CA ALA A 380 -44.08 -18.59 17.10
C ALA A 380 -43.70 -17.52 16.08
N TRP A 381 -43.34 -16.33 16.57
CA TRP A 381 -42.73 -15.30 15.74
C TRP A 381 -41.29 -14.98 16.18
N ILE A 382 -40.46 -14.59 15.22
CA ILE A 382 -39.13 -13.98 15.39
C ILE A 382 -39.03 -12.75 14.49
N GLN A 383 -38.44 -11.68 14.98
CA GLN A 383 -38.31 -10.39 14.31
C GLN A 383 -36.85 -9.95 14.31
N TYR A 384 -36.41 -9.48 13.16
CA TYR A 384 -35.12 -8.87 12.90
C TYR A 384 -35.30 -7.37 12.70
N GLU A 385 -34.49 -6.58 13.38
CA GLU A 385 -34.39 -5.13 13.25
C GLU A 385 -33.01 -4.76 12.73
N PHE A 386 -32.96 -3.89 11.72
CA PHE A 386 -31.74 -3.32 11.18
C PHE A 386 -31.52 -1.90 11.74
N ASP A 387 -30.28 -1.41 11.67
CA ASP A 387 -29.93 -0.06 12.11
C ASP A 387 -30.67 1.04 11.30
N LYS A 388 -30.81 0.84 10.00
CA LYS A 388 -31.53 1.74 9.07
C LYS A 388 -32.45 0.98 8.11
N VAL A 389 -33.16 1.73 7.27
CA VAL A 389 -33.97 1.14 6.19
C VAL A 389 -33.02 0.71 5.06
N TYR A 390 -33.08 -0.56 4.69
CA TYR A 390 -32.34 -1.13 3.56
C TYR A 390 -33.29 -1.47 2.40
N ILE A 391 -32.73 -1.58 1.19
CA ILE A 391 -33.35 -2.36 0.11
C ILE A 391 -32.89 -3.81 0.26
N LEU A 392 -33.81 -4.70 0.64
CA LEU A 392 -33.50 -6.10 0.83
C LEU A 392 -33.46 -6.83 -0.52
N HIS A 393 -32.36 -7.54 -0.78
CA HIS A 393 -32.20 -8.41 -1.94
C HIS A 393 -32.75 -9.81 -1.64
N GLN A 394 -32.16 -10.49 -0.67
CA GLN A 394 -32.52 -11.87 -0.30
C GLN A 394 -32.23 -12.16 1.17
N MET A 395 -32.80 -13.25 1.67
CA MET A 395 -32.46 -13.86 2.96
C MET A 395 -32.05 -15.31 2.76
N TRP A 396 -30.89 -15.69 3.27
CA TRP A 396 -30.50 -17.10 3.41
C TRP A 396 -30.98 -17.63 4.75
N VAL A 397 -31.42 -18.89 4.78
CA VAL A 397 -31.94 -19.53 5.98
C VAL A 397 -31.28 -20.89 6.20
N TRP A 398 -30.68 -21.03 7.36
CA TRP A 398 -30.34 -22.31 7.99
C TRP A 398 -31.45 -22.64 8.99
N ASN A 399 -32.27 -23.61 8.66
CA ASN A 399 -33.36 -24.05 9.53
C ASN A 399 -32.80 -24.79 10.77
N SER A 400 -33.63 -25.07 11.79
CA SER A 400 -33.20 -25.86 12.97
C SER A 400 -32.44 -27.11 12.53
N ASN A 401 -31.19 -27.24 12.96
CA ASN A 401 -30.30 -28.33 12.57
C ASN A 401 -29.90 -29.24 13.74
N GLN A 402 -30.68 -29.23 14.81
CA GLN A 402 -30.40 -30.06 15.99
C GLN A 402 -30.33 -31.55 15.60
N THR A 403 -29.52 -32.34 16.29
CA THR A 403 -29.49 -33.82 16.09
C THR A 403 -30.87 -34.47 16.14
N VAL A 404 -31.80 -33.86 16.88
CA VAL A 404 -33.17 -34.30 17.04
C VAL A 404 -34.11 -33.92 15.90
N GLU A 405 -33.65 -33.12 14.95
CA GLU A 405 -34.45 -32.57 13.87
C GLU A 405 -35.12 -33.67 13.06
N SER A 406 -34.41 -34.76 12.76
CA SER A 406 -34.94 -35.90 11.98
C SER A 406 -36.16 -36.59 12.62
N PHE A 407 -36.30 -36.53 13.95
CA PHE A 407 -37.39 -37.20 14.67
C PHE A 407 -38.41 -36.26 15.32
N LEU A 408 -38.02 -35.08 15.83
CA LEU A 408 -38.96 -34.09 16.39
C LEU A 408 -39.41 -33.04 15.37
N GLY A 409 -38.57 -32.73 14.40
CA GLY A 409 -38.87 -31.78 13.32
C GLY A 409 -39.24 -30.39 13.84
N PHE A 410 -38.36 -29.77 14.65
CA PHE A 410 -38.60 -28.43 15.20
C PHE A 410 -38.41 -27.33 14.17
N GLY A 411 -37.72 -27.61 13.06
CA GLY A 411 -37.51 -26.65 11.99
C GLY A 411 -38.82 -26.06 11.50
N VAL A 412 -38.81 -24.74 11.31
CA VAL A 412 -39.92 -23.99 10.73
C VAL A 412 -40.23 -24.57 9.34
N LYS A 413 -41.50 -24.84 9.04
CA LYS A 413 -41.91 -25.30 7.73
C LYS A 413 -42.69 -24.20 7.01
N ASP A 414 -43.95 -23.99 7.36
CA ASP A 414 -44.77 -22.94 6.75
C ASP A 414 -44.60 -21.62 7.52
N VAL A 415 -44.24 -20.53 6.85
CA VAL A 415 -43.94 -19.23 7.47
C VAL A 415 -44.52 -18.06 6.67
N THR A 416 -45.08 -17.08 7.37
CA THR A 416 -45.38 -15.76 6.80
C THR A 416 -44.22 -14.82 7.09
N ILE A 417 -43.82 -14.06 6.08
CA ILE A 417 -42.74 -13.06 6.19
C ILE A 417 -43.37 -11.69 6.01
N ASP A 418 -43.32 -10.88 7.04
CA ASP A 418 -43.80 -9.50 7.03
C ASP A 418 -42.62 -8.54 7.15
N TYR A 419 -42.69 -7.39 6.50
CA TYR A 419 -41.66 -6.36 6.58
C TYR A 419 -42.25 -4.97 6.83
N SER A 420 -41.44 -4.09 7.41
CA SER A 420 -41.84 -2.72 7.76
C SER A 420 -40.64 -1.77 7.75
N THR A 421 -40.89 -0.50 7.43
CA THR A 421 -39.90 0.59 7.58
C THR A 421 -39.99 1.30 8.94
N ASN A 422 -41.10 1.17 9.65
CA ASN A 422 -41.37 1.91 10.89
C ASN A 422 -41.70 1.02 12.10
N GLY A 423 -41.86 -0.29 11.90
CA GLY A 423 -42.13 -1.26 12.96
C GLY A 423 -43.59 -1.27 13.43
N THR A 424 -44.47 -0.50 12.78
CA THR A 424 -45.92 -0.45 13.08
C THR A 424 -46.78 -0.92 11.92
N ASP A 425 -46.44 -0.48 10.70
CA ASP A 425 -47.16 -0.81 9.48
C ASP A 425 -46.42 -1.93 8.75
N TYR A 426 -46.99 -3.14 8.78
CA TYR A 426 -46.39 -4.32 8.16
C TYR A 426 -47.06 -4.67 6.84
N THR A 427 -46.24 -5.08 5.89
CA THR A 427 -46.68 -5.64 4.61
C THR A 427 -46.17 -7.07 4.49
N THR A 428 -47.01 -8.00 4.06
CA THR A 428 -46.62 -9.39 3.83
C THR A 428 -45.86 -9.54 2.51
N LEU A 429 -44.69 -10.17 2.57
CA LEU A 429 -43.87 -10.51 1.42
C LEU A 429 -44.48 -11.72 0.69
N GLY A 430 -45.27 -11.45 -0.35
CA GLY A 430 -45.90 -12.48 -1.15
C GLY A 430 -46.96 -13.27 -0.37
N THR A 431 -46.77 -14.59 -0.27
CA THR A 431 -47.66 -15.52 0.44
C THR A 431 -46.91 -16.26 1.54
N THR A 432 -47.50 -17.33 2.09
CA THR A 432 -46.76 -18.27 2.94
C THR A 432 -45.59 -18.89 2.14
N HIS A 433 -44.43 -18.96 2.78
CA HIS A 433 -43.21 -19.59 2.28
C HIS A 433 -43.00 -20.93 3.00
N GLU A 434 -42.38 -21.90 2.33
CA GLU A 434 -41.97 -23.16 2.95
C GLU A 434 -40.44 -23.17 3.10
N PHE A 435 -39.94 -23.31 4.33
CA PHE A 435 -38.51 -23.48 4.59
C PHE A 435 -38.13 -24.96 4.54
N ALA A 436 -37.06 -25.28 3.82
CA ALA A 436 -36.53 -26.64 3.75
C ALA A 436 -36.06 -27.12 5.13
N ARG A 437 -36.26 -28.41 5.41
CA ARG A 437 -35.86 -29.02 6.69
C ARG A 437 -34.35 -29.05 6.83
N GLY A 438 -33.85 -28.81 8.04
CA GLY A 438 -32.45 -29.06 8.38
C GLY A 438 -32.13 -30.56 8.40
N PRO A 439 -30.88 -30.97 8.05
CA PRO A 439 -30.51 -32.39 7.99
C PRO A 439 -30.33 -33.05 9.37
N GLY A 440 -30.10 -32.27 10.44
CA GLY A 440 -29.77 -32.75 11.79
C GLY A 440 -28.31 -33.20 11.95
N THR A 441 -27.45 -32.85 11.00
CA THR A 441 -26.04 -33.24 10.95
C THR A 441 -25.16 -32.00 10.81
N ALA A 442 -23.95 -32.03 11.39
CA ALA A 442 -22.97 -30.97 11.19
C ALA A 442 -22.59 -30.83 9.70
N GLY A 443 -22.10 -29.66 9.30
CA GLY A 443 -21.76 -29.38 7.91
C GLY A 443 -22.96 -28.91 7.07
N TYR A 444 -23.97 -28.28 7.70
CA TYR A 444 -25.21 -27.88 7.04
C TYR A 444 -25.11 -26.50 6.41
N ALA A 445 -25.06 -26.44 5.07
CA ALA A 445 -25.20 -25.18 4.32
C ALA A 445 -26.65 -24.70 4.28
N HIS A 446 -26.88 -23.39 4.10
CA HIS A 446 -28.23 -22.86 3.88
C HIS A 446 -28.88 -23.61 2.71
N ASN A 447 -30.15 -23.97 2.87
CA ASN A 447 -30.89 -24.71 1.85
C ASN A 447 -32.21 -24.04 1.47
N THR A 448 -32.42 -22.83 1.98
CA THR A 448 -33.57 -21.98 1.65
C THR A 448 -33.06 -20.56 1.41
N THR A 449 -33.49 -19.98 0.29
CA THR A 449 -33.24 -18.58 -0.08
C THR A 449 -34.57 -17.91 -0.38
N ILE A 450 -34.82 -16.78 0.26
CA ILE A 450 -36.02 -15.97 0.05
C ILE A 450 -35.64 -14.71 -0.70
N ASP A 451 -36.22 -14.51 -1.88
CA ASP A 451 -36.11 -13.26 -2.63
C ASP A 451 -37.04 -12.20 -2.02
N PHE A 452 -36.47 -11.04 -1.67
CA PHE A 452 -37.21 -9.90 -1.13
C PHE A 452 -37.72 -8.97 -2.23
N GLY A 453 -37.37 -9.19 -3.50
CA GLY A 453 -37.89 -8.40 -4.61
C GLY A 453 -37.60 -6.90 -4.48
N ARG A 454 -36.51 -6.53 -3.78
CA ARG A 454 -36.11 -5.15 -3.50
C ARG A 454 -37.05 -4.38 -2.57
N VAL A 455 -37.75 -5.05 -1.64
CA VAL A 455 -38.58 -4.31 -0.67
C VAL A 455 -37.72 -3.50 0.31
N ARG A 456 -38.28 -2.37 0.74
CA ARG A 456 -37.68 -1.50 1.75
C ARG A 456 -38.08 -1.93 3.14
N ALA A 457 -37.11 -2.23 3.99
CA ALA A 457 -37.38 -2.69 5.34
C ALA A 457 -36.31 -2.22 6.32
N LYS A 458 -36.76 -1.85 7.51
CA LYS A 458 -35.95 -1.81 8.74
C LYS A 458 -36.26 -3.02 9.64
N TYR A 459 -37.46 -3.58 9.51
CA TYR A 459 -37.92 -4.71 10.29
C TYR A 459 -38.39 -5.83 9.38
N VAL A 460 -38.00 -7.07 9.69
CA VAL A 460 -38.53 -8.30 9.08
C VAL A 460 -39.04 -9.22 10.18
N ARG A 461 -40.27 -9.71 10.08
CA ARG A 461 -40.88 -10.64 11.03
C ARG A 461 -41.26 -11.93 10.33
N LEU A 462 -40.79 -13.05 10.88
CA LEU A 462 -41.16 -14.39 10.48
C LEU A 462 -42.20 -14.91 11.47
N THR A 463 -43.37 -15.33 10.98
CA THR A 463 -44.42 -15.97 11.78
C THR A 463 -44.60 -17.41 11.32
N ALA A 464 -44.17 -18.36 12.14
CA ALA A 464 -44.22 -19.78 11.83
C ALA A 464 -45.62 -20.36 12.09
N HIS A 465 -46.17 -21.05 11.10
CA HIS A 465 -47.48 -21.70 11.18
C HIS A 465 -47.37 -23.20 11.41
N SER A 466 -46.29 -23.82 10.93
CA SER A 466 -46.05 -25.26 11.09
C SER A 466 -44.55 -25.57 11.23
N ASN A 467 -44.26 -26.79 11.69
CA ASN A 467 -42.92 -27.36 11.75
C ASN A 467 -42.90 -28.73 11.06
N TRP A 468 -41.71 -29.29 10.83
CA TRP A 468 -41.56 -30.52 10.06
C TRP A 468 -42.06 -31.79 10.76
N GLY A 469 -42.17 -31.79 12.10
CA GLY A 469 -42.57 -32.97 12.86
C GLY A 469 -44.05 -33.03 13.24
N GLY A 470 -44.68 -31.90 13.55
CA GLY A 470 -46.06 -31.80 14.04
C GLY A 470 -46.31 -32.42 15.42
N ILE A 471 -45.26 -32.80 16.15
CA ILE A 471 -45.35 -33.50 17.45
C ILE A 471 -45.44 -32.49 18.60
N MET A 472 -44.59 -31.47 18.56
CA MET A 472 -44.48 -30.42 19.58
C MET A 472 -44.77 -29.08 18.90
N PRO A 473 -45.54 -28.15 19.51
CA PRO A 473 -45.76 -26.82 18.95
C PRO A 473 -44.58 -25.90 19.31
N GLN A 474 -43.39 -26.27 18.87
CA GLN A 474 -42.16 -25.49 19.01
C GLN A 474 -41.51 -25.32 17.65
N TYR A 475 -40.76 -24.24 17.48
CA TYR A 475 -40.24 -23.81 16.19
C TYR A 475 -38.81 -23.34 16.37
N GLY A 476 -37.91 -23.73 15.47
CA GLY A 476 -36.52 -23.32 15.56
C GLY A 476 -35.87 -22.97 14.24
N LEU A 477 -34.88 -22.08 14.33
CA LEU A 477 -34.00 -21.64 13.26
C LEU A 477 -32.57 -21.63 13.77
N SER A 478 -31.62 -22.00 12.92
CA SER A 478 -30.21 -22.02 13.28
C SER A 478 -29.58 -20.66 12.98
N GLU A 479 -29.69 -20.18 11.74
CA GLU A 479 -29.10 -18.92 11.28
C GLU A 479 -29.96 -18.32 10.16
N VAL A 480 -30.02 -16.98 10.08
CA VAL A 480 -30.48 -16.27 8.90
C VAL A 480 -29.49 -15.19 8.52
N ARG A 481 -29.37 -14.92 7.22
CA ARG A 481 -28.53 -13.83 6.71
C ARG A 481 -29.29 -13.00 5.70
N PHE A 482 -29.45 -11.71 5.99
CA PHE A 482 -30.11 -10.75 5.11
C PHE A 482 -29.07 -10.06 4.22
N PHE A 483 -29.41 -9.86 2.95
CA PHE A 483 -28.56 -9.17 1.98
C PHE A 483 -29.23 -7.89 1.51
N GLN A 484 -28.46 -6.81 1.39
CA GLN A 484 -28.92 -5.50 0.96
C GLN A 484 -28.27 -5.07 -0.37
N ILE A 485 -29.03 -4.33 -1.19
CA ILE A 485 -28.52 -3.68 -2.39
C ILE A 485 -27.97 -2.31 -1.98
N PRO A 486 -26.66 -2.03 -2.14
CA PRO A 486 -26.08 -0.74 -1.79
C PRO A 486 -26.51 0.32 -2.81
N VAL A 487 -27.53 1.09 -2.45
CA VAL A 487 -28.11 2.15 -3.31
C VAL A 487 -27.60 3.54 -3.00
N SER A 488 -26.85 3.72 -1.90
CA SER A 488 -26.16 4.96 -1.57
C SER A 488 -24.68 4.88 -1.96
N ALA A 489 -24.06 6.04 -2.21
CA ALA A 489 -22.63 6.16 -2.46
C ALA A 489 -21.79 5.61 -1.30
N ARG A 490 -20.63 5.03 -1.63
CA ARG A 490 -19.70 4.32 -0.72
C ARG A 490 -18.25 4.45 -1.19
N ASN A 491 -17.28 3.90 -0.44
CA ASN A 491 -15.84 3.84 -0.79
C ASN A 491 -15.29 5.19 -1.26
N LEU A 492 -15.10 6.09 -0.30
CA LEU A 492 -14.92 7.52 -0.53
C LEU A 492 -13.44 7.89 -0.66
N TYR A 493 -13.18 8.96 -1.37
CA TYR A 493 -11.92 9.67 -1.30
C TYR A 493 -12.20 11.18 -1.21
N PRO A 494 -11.56 11.92 -0.29
CA PRO A 494 -10.84 11.41 0.88
C PRO A 494 -11.74 10.57 1.80
N ASP A 495 -11.13 9.69 2.58
CA ASP A 495 -11.87 8.94 3.60
C ASP A 495 -12.57 9.89 4.58
N SER A 496 -13.74 9.48 5.06
CA SER A 496 -14.49 10.29 6.02
C SER A 496 -13.73 10.41 7.34
N GLY A 497 -13.46 11.64 7.76
CA GLY A 497 -12.66 11.98 8.94
C GLY A 497 -11.17 12.17 8.65
N ALA A 498 -10.71 12.03 7.40
CA ALA A 498 -9.31 12.22 7.04
C ALA A 498 -8.80 13.63 7.43
N THR A 499 -7.55 13.73 7.88
CA THR A 499 -6.87 14.96 8.27
C THR A 499 -5.57 15.12 7.50
N GLY A 500 -5.06 16.35 7.36
CA GLY A 500 -3.82 16.59 6.60
C GLY A 500 -3.99 16.37 5.09
N VAL A 501 -5.23 16.43 4.59
CA VAL A 501 -5.51 16.24 3.17
C VAL A 501 -4.96 17.44 2.40
N GLY A 502 -4.20 17.20 1.32
CA GLY A 502 -3.73 18.28 0.44
C GLY A 502 -4.89 19.16 -0.06
N VAL A 503 -4.60 20.39 -0.47
CA VAL A 503 -5.66 21.35 -0.88
C VAL A 503 -6.21 21.08 -2.29
N ASP A 504 -5.47 20.35 -3.12
CA ASP A 504 -5.86 19.91 -4.47
C ASP A 504 -6.69 18.63 -4.46
N VAL A 505 -7.87 18.68 -3.82
CA VAL A 505 -8.72 17.49 -3.66
C VAL A 505 -9.63 17.29 -4.86
N VAL A 506 -9.69 16.05 -5.34
CA VAL A 506 -10.78 15.53 -6.18
C VAL A 506 -11.55 14.52 -5.33
N LEU A 507 -12.83 14.77 -5.06
CA LEU A 507 -13.66 13.79 -4.37
C LEU A 507 -13.89 12.58 -5.27
N GLY A 508 -13.90 11.38 -4.69
CA GLY A 508 -14.21 10.14 -5.39
C GLY A 508 -15.15 9.26 -4.56
N TRP A 509 -16.00 8.48 -5.23
CA TRP A 509 -16.86 7.49 -4.58
C TRP A 509 -17.14 6.31 -5.52
N THR A 510 -17.72 5.24 -4.97
CA THR A 510 -18.39 4.19 -5.72
C THR A 510 -19.90 4.47 -5.74
N ALA A 511 -20.47 4.45 -6.94
CA ALA A 511 -21.90 4.68 -7.16
C ALA A 511 -22.79 3.64 -6.46
N GLY A 512 -23.95 4.08 -5.99
CA GLY A 512 -25.06 3.19 -5.67
C GLY A 512 -25.48 2.34 -6.88
N ARG A 513 -25.86 1.07 -6.66
CA ARG A 513 -26.16 0.08 -7.72
C ARG A 513 -27.21 0.53 -8.73
N GLU A 514 -28.13 1.39 -8.29
CA GLU A 514 -29.26 1.86 -9.07
C GLU A 514 -29.11 3.32 -9.48
N ALA A 515 -27.96 3.96 -9.22
CA ALA A 515 -27.73 5.34 -9.55
C ALA A 515 -27.68 5.57 -11.06
N ALA A 516 -28.42 6.59 -11.53
CA ALA A 516 -28.31 7.11 -12.88
C ALA A 516 -27.50 8.42 -12.92
N LYS A 517 -27.49 9.17 -11.82
CA LYS A 517 -26.70 10.38 -11.61
C LYS A 517 -26.43 10.58 -10.11
N HIS A 518 -25.49 11.47 -9.81
CA HIS A 518 -25.05 11.83 -8.47
C HIS A 518 -25.30 13.32 -8.24
N ASP A 519 -26.03 13.67 -7.19
CA ASP A 519 -26.20 15.05 -6.74
C ASP A 519 -25.26 15.28 -5.53
N VAL A 520 -24.14 15.98 -5.78
CA VAL A 520 -23.05 16.18 -4.80
C VAL A 520 -23.25 17.49 -4.04
N TYR A 521 -23.33 17.41 -2.72
CA TYR A 521 -23.39 18.57 -1.82
C TYR A 521 -22.02 18.73 -1.14
N PHE A 522 -21.43 19.92 -1.22
CA PHE A 522 -20.11 20.18 -0.65
C PHE A 522 -20.09 21.57 0.01
N SER A 523 -19.64 21.64 1.28
CA SER A 523 -19.56 22.90 2.04
C SER A 523 -18.60 22.80 3.21
N SER A 524 -18.18 23.94 3.75
CA SER A 524 -17.53 24.00 5.08
C SER A 524 -18.53 24.21 6.22
N ASP A 525 -19.81 24.37 5.89
CA ASP A 525 -20.93 24.39 6.83
C ASP A 525 -21.62 23.03 6.83
N GLU A 526 -21.41 22.25 7.88
CA GLU A 526 -22.01 20.93 8.08
C GLU A 526 -23.54 20.99 8.02
N GLN A 527 -24.15 21.99 8.65
CA GLN A 527 -25.61 22.12 8.73
C GLN A 527 -26.21 22.39 7.35
N ALA A 528 -25.51 23.15 6.51
CA ALA A 528 -25.93 23.38 5.13
C ALA A 528 -25.97 22.07 4.31
N VAL A 529 -25.05 21.14 4.58
CA VAL A 529 -25.04 19.81 3.94
C VAL A 529 -26.14 18.93 4.53
N ILE A 530 -26.33 18.92 5.85
CA ILE A 530 -27.42 18.19 6.53
C ILE A 530 -28.78 18.59 5.92
N ASP A 531 -29.05 19.88 5.84
CA ASP A 531 -30.35 20.42 5.41
C ASP A 531 -30.54 20.36 3.88
N GLY A 532 -29.53 19.92 3.11
CA GLY A 532 -29.59 19.87 1.65
C GLY A 532 -29.67 21.25 0.99
N ILE A 533 -29.16 22.29 1.65
CA ILE A 533 -29.17 23.68 1.16
C ILE A 533 -27.80 24.15 0.67
N ALA A 534 -26.75 23.35 0.88
CA ALA A 534 -25.44 23.57 0.27
C ALA A 534 -25.55 23.59 -1.27
N ALA A 535 -24.56 24.19 -1.93
CA ALA A 535 -24.49 24.16 -3.38
C ALA A 535 -24.42 22.71 -3.87
N VAL A 536 -25.34 22.36 -4.78
CA VAL A 536 -25.44 21.01 -5.34
C VAL A 536 -24.91 20.99 -6.77
N THR A 537 -24.11 19.98 -7.09
CA THR A 537 -23.65 19.71 -8.45
C THR A 537 -24.13 18.33 -8.90
N SER A 538 -24.91 18.27 -9.97
CA SER A 538 -25.37 17.01 -10.57
C SER A 538 -24.39 16.51 -11.63
N MET A 539 -24.04 15.23 -11.60
CA MET A 539 -23.12 14.60 -12.55
C MET A 539 -23.39 13.11 -12.76
N THR A 540 -22.77 12.52 -13.78
CA THR A 540 -22.83 11.07 -14.06
C THR A 540 -21.55 10.33 -13.71
N GLU A 541 -20.48 11.08 -13.47
CA GLU A 541 -19.19 10.54 -13.04
C GLU A 541 -19.16 10.38 -11.53
N THR A 542 -18.36 9.44 -11.03
CA THR A 542 -18.21 9.21 -9.59
C THR A 542 -17.04 9.97 -8.97
N SER A 543 -16.74 11.15 -9.53
CA SER A 543 -15.70 12.05 -9.02
C SER A 543 -16.07 13.52 -9.19
N TYR A 544 -15.61 14.37 -8.25
CA TYR A 544 -15.90 15.81 -8.23
C TYR A 544 -14.69 16.63 -7.80
N GLY A 545 -14.13 17.43 -8.71
CA GLY A 545 -12.99 18.30 -8.45
C GLY A 545 -12.21 18.64 -9.73
N PRO A 546 -11.00 19.24 -9.60
CA PRO A 546 -10.35 19.64 -8.34
C PRO A 546 -11.12 20.76 -7.62
N LEU A 547 -11.07 20.74 -6.30
CA LEU A 547 -11.73 21.71 -5.43
C LEU A 547 -10.78 22.85 -5.06
N SER A 548 -11.33 24.04 -4.82
CA SER A 548 -10.57 25.15 -4.24
C SER A 548 -10.81 25.20 -2.73
N LEU A 549 -9.83 24.73 -1.97
CA LEU A 549 -9.96 24.56 -0.52
C LEU A 549 -9.03 25.52 0.24
N ASP A 550 -9.43 25.86 1.47
CA ASP A 550 -8.62 26.65 2.41
C ASP A 550 -7.78 25.72 3.30
N LEU A 551 -6.60 26.18 3.74
CA LEU A 551 -5.75 25.45 4.71
C LEU A 551 -6.41 25.31 6.09
N GLY A 552 -6.18 24.17 6.74
CA GLY A 552 -6.59 23.86 8.12
C GLY A 552 -8.10 23.82 8.34
N LYS A 553 -8.89 23.61 7.28
CA LYS A 553 -10.35 23.73 7.31
C LYS A 553 -11.03 22.39 7.08
N THR A 554 -12.07 22.15 7.86
CA THR A 554 -12.93 20.97 7.69
C THR A 554 -14.03 21.24 6.66
N TYR A 555 -14.19 20.32 5.71
CA TYR A 555 -15.24 20.32 4.72
C TYR A 555 -16.13 19.11 4.92
N TYR A 556 -17.41 19.29 4.62
CA TYR A 556 -18.49 18.31 4.75
C TYR A 556 -19.12 18.09 3.38
N TRP A 557 -19.48 16.84 3.12
CA TRP A 557 -20.10 16.48 1.85
C TRP A 557 -20.96 15.24 1.95
N ARG A 558 -21.89 15.11 1.02
CA ARG A 558 -22.69 13.91 0.81
C ARG A 558 -23.02 13.78 -0.67
N VAL A 559 -23.36 12.55 -1.08
CA VAL A 559 -23.79 12.26 -2.44
C VAL A 559 -25.18 11.63 -2.38
N ASP A 560 -26.14 12.32 -2.99
CA ASP A 560 -27.48 11.80 -3.17
C ASP A 560 -27.51 11.04 -4.51
N GLU A 561 -27.76 9.73 -4.44
CA GLU A 561 -27.85 8.86 -5.61
C GLU A 561 -29.24 8.93 -6.22
N VAL A 562 -29.34 9.28 -7.50
CA VAL A 562 -30.64 9.59 -8.12
C VAL A 562 -30.91 8.70 -9.33
N ASN A 563 -32.12 8.16 -9.38
CA ASN A 563 -32.69 7.46 -10.52
C ASN A 563 -34.22 7.59 -10.54
N GLU A 564 -34.74 8.40 -11.47
CA GLU A 564 -36.19 8.66 -11.64
C GLU A 564 -37.00 7.43 -12.08
N ALA A 565 -36.34 6.36 -12.52
CA ALA A 565 -37.01 5.10 -12.87
C ALA A 565 -37.32 4.22 -11.63
N GLU A 566 -36.67 4.50 -10.50
CA GLU A 566 -36.79 3.73 -9.26
C GLU A 566 -37.65 4.46 -8.21
N THR A 567 -38.09 3.74 -7.17
CA THR A 567 -38.87 4.31 -6.06
C THR A 567 -38.29 3.87 -4.71
N PRO A 568 -37.79 4.81 -3.88
CA PRO A 568 -37.68 6.26 -4.11
C PRO A 568 -36.68 6.59 -5.24
N SER A 569 -36.88 7.74 -5.88
CA SER A 569 -36.02 8.20 -6.96
C SER A 569 -34.68 8.74 -6.48
N THR A 570 -34.50 8.91 -5.16
CA THR A 570 -33.29 9.46 -4.55
C THR A 570 -32.93 8.70 -3.27
N TRP A 571 -31.63 8.44 -3.10
CA TRP A 571 -31.03 7.81 -1.94
C TRP A 571 -29.91 8.68 -1.39
N GLU A 572 -30.14 9.26 -0.22
CA GLU A 572 -29.13 10.05 0.47
C GLU A 572 -28.05 9.13 1.05
N SER A 573 -26.79 9.57 0.97
CA SER A 573 -25.71 8.96 1.74
C SER A 573 -25.66 9.50 3.17
N THR A 574 -24.79 8.91 4.00
CA THR A 574 -24.36 9.60 5.23
C THR A 574 -23.55 10.84 4.89
N ILE A 575 -23.34 11.71 5.88
CA ILE A 575 -22.50 12.90 5.72
C ILE A 575 -21.07 12.52 6.07
N TRP A 576 -20.16 12.96 5.23
CA TRP A 576 -18.73 12.71 5.36
C TRP A 576 -17.98 14.03 5.53
N SER A 577 -16.78 13.94 6.07
CA SER A 577 -15.93 15.12 6.26
C SER A 577 -14.47 14.81 6.00
N PHE A 578 -13.67 15.84 5.77
CA PHE A 578 -12.21 15.76 5.83
C PHE A 578 -11.65 17.14 6.19
N THR A 579 -10.43 17.18 6.71
CA THR A 579 -9.73 18.40 7.10
C THR A 579 -8.46 18.55 6.27
N THR A 580 -8.31 19.69 5.63
CA THR A 580 -7.12 20.02 4.83
C THR A 580 -5.88 20.17 5.70
N THR A 581 -4.70 20.03 5.08
CA THR A 581 -3.41 20.39 5.69
C THR A 581 -3.46 21.82 6.22
N ASP A 582 -2.83 22.04 7.36
CA ASP A 582 -2.78 23.34 8.04
C ASP A 582 -1.83 24.32 7.37
N HIS A 583 -0.88 23.82 6.58
CA HIS A 583 0.09 24.62 5.85
C HIS A 583 0.56 24.00 4.52
N LEU A 584 1.15 24.85 3.69
CA LEU A 584 1.96 24.45 2.53
C LEU A 584 3.43 24.52 2.90
N VAL A 585 4.19 23.48 2.58
CA VAL A 585 5.64 23.41 2.81
C VAL A 585 6.36 24.27 1.76
N VAL A 586 7.25 25.14 2.22
CA VAL A 586 8.21 25.85 1.36
C VAL A 586 9.54 25.11 1.35
N ASP A 587 10.05 24.75 2.54
CA ASP A 587 11.18 23.85 2.75
C ASP A 587 11.12 23.33 4.20
N ASP A 588 10.97 22.01 4.37
CA ASP A 588 11.02 21.31 5.66
C ASP A 588 12.40 20.66 5.90
N PHE A 589 13.35 20.84 4.97
CA PHE A 589 14.69 20.29 4.98
C PHE A 589 14.78 18.76 4.93
N GLU A 590 13.67 18.04 4.80
CA GLU A 590 13.65 16.58 4.86
C GLU A 590 14.11 15.92 3.55
N SER A 591 14.08 16.64 2.43
CA SER A 591 14.48 16.09 1.13
C SER A 591 15.99 15.98 0.92
N TYR A 592 16.80 16.63 1.76
CA TYR A 592 18.26 16.69 1.55
C TYR A 592 18.96 15.40 1.99
N ASN A 593 19.98 14.98 1.23
CA ASN A 593 20.73 13.76 1.49
C ASN A 593 22.26 13.96 1.48
N ASP A 594 23.00 12.91 1.85
CA ASP A 594 24.46 12.90 1.95
C ASP A 594 25.14 12.17 0.77
N LEU A 595 24.40 11.90 -0.30
CA LEU A 595 24.91 11.14 -1.44
C LEU A 595 26.03 11.90 -2.16
N ASN A 596 26.92 11.14 -2.79
CA ASN A 596 28.04 11.70 -3.55
C ASN A 596 27.50 12.59 -4.70
N PRO A 597 28.11 13.75 -5.02
CA PRO A 597 27.73 14.58 -6.17
C PRO A 597 27.54 13.85 -7.50
N ASP A 598 28.30 12.76 -7.71
CA ASP A 598 28.24 11.99 -8.94
C ASP A 598 27.01 11.04 -8.98
N ASP A 599 26.29 10.91 -7.87
CA ASP A 599 25.06 10.14 -7.75
C ASP A 599 23.88 10.95 -8.34
N PRO A 600 23.10 10.38 -9.28
CA PRO A 600 21.94 11.06 -9.86
C PRO A 600 20.82 11.40 -8.87
N GLU A 601 20.77 10.73 -7.71
CA GLU A 601 19.83 11.03 -6.62
C GLU A 601 20.41 12.01 -5.59
N SER A 602 21.63 12.52 -5.79
CA SER A 602 22.24 13.51 -4.91
C SER A 602 21.38 14.78 -4.84
N HIS A 603 20.98 15.13 -3.61
CA HIS A 603 20.24 16.35 -3.33
C HIS A 603 20.82 16.98 -2.07
N ARG A 604 21.98 17.63 -2.20
CA ARG A 604 22.69 18.22 -1.06
C ARG A 604 22.18 19.64 -0.80
N ILE A 605 22.10 20.02 0.47
CA ILE A 605 21.47 21.29 0.87
C ILE A 605 22.07 22.54 0.19
N PHE A 606 23.39 22.59 0.04
CA PHE A 606 24.10 23.70 -0.62
C PHE A 606 24.01 23.70 -2.15
N GLU A 607 23.41 22.68 -2.76
CA GLU A 607 23.06 22.69 -4.19
C GLU A 607 21.74 23.43 -4.43
N THR A 608 20.89 23.49 -3.40
CA THR A 608 19.58 24.16 -3.43
C THR A 608 19.67 25.55 -2.82
N TRP A 609 20.24 25.67 -1.63
CA TRP A 609 20.47 26.95 -0.95
C TRP A 609 21.81 27.56 -1.38
N SER A 610 21.74 28.67 -2.11
CA SER A 610 22.91 29.45 -2.52
C SER A 610 23.42 30.33 -1.38
N ASP A 611 24.60 30.03 -0.85
CA ASP A 611 25.20 30.75 0.28
C ASP A 611 26.27 31.79 -0.14
N GLY A 612 27.12 32.21 0.81
CA GLY A 612 28.20 33.16 0.61
C GLY A 612 29.56 32.56 0.25
N PHE A 613 29.67 31.24 0.06
CA PHE A 613 30.97 30.60 -0.16
C PHE A 613 31.68 31.20 -1.38
N GLY A 614 32.91 31.67 -1.17
CA GLY A 614 33.71 32.33 -2.22
C GLY A 614 33.28 33.76 -2.59
N ILE A 615 32.28 34.36 -1.91
CA ILE A 615 31.81 35.72 -2.13
C ILE A 615 32.27 36.63 -0.97
N PRO A 616 33.29 37.50 -1.14
CA PRO A 616 33.87 38.29 -0.04
C PRO A 616 32.91 39.23 0.69
N THR A 617 31.76 39.53 0.09
CA THR A 617 30.73 40.42 0.65
C THR A 617 29.59 39.68 1.34
N ASN A 618 29.59 38.35 1.33
CA ASN A 618 28.56 37.50 1.96
C ASN A 618 29.23 36.51 2.91
N GLY A 619 28.94 36.61 4.21
CA GLY A 619 29.55 35.76 5.23
C GLY A 619 28.82 34.45 5.53
N ALA A 620 27.76 34.11 4.78
CA ALA A 620 26.94 32.92 5.04
C ALA A 620 27.59 31.63 4.52
N LEU A 621 27.39 30.54 5.26
CA LEU A 621 27.59 29.17 4.80
C LEU A 621 26.39 28.32 5.21
N VAL A 622 25.91 27.49 4.28
CA VAL A 622 24.81 26.54 4.53
C VAL A 622 25.33 25.12 4.50
N GLY A 623 24.95 24.33 5.50
CA GLY A 623 25.36 22.95 5.62
C GLY A 623 26.74 22.79 6.27
N ASN A 624 27.03 21.57 6.73
CA ASN A 624 28.33 21.20 7.28
C ASN A 624 29.37 20.99 6.17
N ASP A 625 30.66 21.12 6.50
CA ASP A 625 31.76 20.86 5.55
C ASP A 625 31.85 19.38 5.12
N PHE A 626 31.31 18.46 5.95
CA PHE A 626 31.31 17.01 5.73
C PHE A 626 29.97 16.40 6.13
N PRO A 627 29.57 15.25 5.53
CA PRO A 627 28.37 14.53 5.93
C PRO A 627 28.33 14.20 7.44
N PRO A 628 27.15 14.31 8.09
CA PRO A 628 25.88 14.72 7.49
C PRO A 628 25.87 16.23 7.17
N TYR A 629 25.44 16.58 5.96
CA TYR A 629 25.47 17.97 5.50
C TYR A 629 24.41 18.84 6.19
N THR A 630 23.33 18.23 6.66
CA THR A 630 22.30 18.82 7.52
C THR A 630 22.56 18.50 9.00
N GLU A 631 21.91 19.23 9.91
CA GLU A 631 21.97 18.96 11.35
C GLU A 631 20.90 17.93 11.73
N ARG A 632 21.25 16.88 12.49
CA ARG A 632 20.35 15.76 12.82
C ARG A 632 19.99 15.67 14.30
N THR A 633 20.54 16.55 15.13
CA THR A 633 20.33 16.55 16.58
C THR A 633 19.56 17.77 17.07
N ILE A 634 19.76 18.93 16.46
CA ILE A 634 18.99 20.14 16.73
C ILE A 634 17.97 20.27 15.60
N VAL A 635 16.81 19.67 15.82
CA VAL A 635 15.73 19.52 14.83
C VAL A 635 14.42 19.98 15.46
N HIS A 636 13.57 20.69 14.72
CA HIS A 636 12.24 21.11 15.15
C HIS A 636 11.20 20.07 14.73
N GLY A 637 11.17 19.75 13.43
CA GLY A 637 10.28 18.78 12.80
C GLY A 637 11.08 17.77 11.98
N GLY A 638 10.54 16.56 11.78
CA GLY A 638 11.20 15.56 10.94
C GLY A 638 12.51 14.99 11.52
N LYS A 639 13.54 14.89 10.69
CA LYS A 639 14.82 14.22 10.96
C LYS A 639 16.01 15.18 10.90
N GLN A 640 15.87 16.34 10.27
CA GLN A 640 17.01 17.22 10.01
C GLN A 640 16.63 18.69 9.87
N SER A 641 17.57 19.58 10.19
CA SER A 641 17.42 21.03 10.02
C SER A 641 18.60 21.62 9.25
N MET A 642 18.46 22.85 8.76
CA MET A 642 19.54 23.58 8.11
C MET A 642 20.48 24.24 9.14
N PRO A 643 21.77 23.85 9.23
CA PRO A 643 22.76 24.67 9.90
C PRO A 643 23.15 25.85 9.00
N PHE A 644 22.97 27.06 9.51
CA PHE A 644 23.32 28.33 8.88
C PHE A 644 24.42 29.02 9.68
N PHE A 645 25.64 28.96 9.15
CA PHE A 645 26.80 29.64 9.74
C PHE A 645 26.94 31.03 9.13
N TYR A 646 27.31 32.01 9.95
CA TYR A 646 27.50 33.37 9.47
C TYR A 646 28.69 34.06 10.12
N ASN A 647 29.45 34.81 9.32
CA ASN A 647 30.59 35.59 9.78
C ASN A 647 30.80 36.85 8.93
N ASN A 648 30.39 38.00 9.46
CA ASN A 648 30.57 39.32 8.85
C ASN A 648 31.88 40.00 9.27
N THR A 649 32.96 39.22 9.46
CA THR A 649 34.33 39.74 9.63
C THR A 649 35.09 39.59 8.30
N GLY A 650 35.77 40.65 7.84
CA GLY A 650 36.57 40.58 6.61
C GLY A 650 35.98 41.21 5.35
N GLY A 651 34.91 42.01 5.46
CA GLY A 651 34.39 42.84 4.35
C GLY A 651 32.92 42.61 4.01
N ALA A 652 32.33 41.53 4.50
CA ALA A 652 30.89 41.31 4.46
C ALA A 652 30.16 42.20 5.47
N ALA A 653 29.05 42.83 5.04
CA ALA A 653 28.15 43.60 5.89
C ALA A 653 26.89 42.81 6.29
N SER A 654 26.66 41.68 5.59
CA SER A 654 25.55 40.76 5.77
C SER A 654 25.99 39.34 5.40
N SER A 655 25.33 38.36 5.99
CA SER A 655 25.41 36.95 5.61
C SER A 655 24.02 36.53 5.13
N GLU A 656 23.90 35.96 3.94
CA GLU A 656 22.61 35.60 3.34
C GLU A 656 22.70 34.28 2.58
N ALA A 657 21.74 33.39 2.80
CA ALA A 657 21.50 32.21 1.97
C ALA A 657 20.17 32.36 1.22
N GLU A 658 20.17 32.03 -0.07
CA GLU A 658 19.03 32.20 -0.99
C GLU A 658 18.53 30.84 -1.50
N LEU A 659 17.24 30.59 -1.36
CA LEU A 659 16.48 29.50 -1.96
C LEU A 659 15.79 30.00 -3.24
N PRO A 660 16.18 29.51 -4.43
CA PRO A 660 15.45 29.75 -5.67
C PRO A 660 14.17 28.90 -5.72
N LEU A 661 13.04 29.54 -6.03
CA LEU A 661 11.73 28.88 -6.17
C LEU A 661 11.37 28.83 -7.66
N SER A 662 11.70 27.69 -8.29
CA SER A 662 11.46 27.43 -9.71
C SER A 662 10.76 26.07 -9.89
N PRO A 663 9.51 26.02 -10.38
CA PRO A 663 8.73 27.15 -10.90
C PRO A 663 8.34 28.16 -9.81
N PRO A 664 8.01 29.42 -10.19
CA PRO A 664 7.52 30.41 -9.24
C PRO A 664 6.27 29.92 -8.50
N GLN A 665 6.18 30.23 -7.21
CA GLN A 665 5.11 29.74 -6.33
C GLN A 665 4.02 30.80 -6.11
N ASN A 666 2.78 30.35 -5.89
CA ASN A 666 1.65 31.19 -5.48
C ASN A 666 1.44 31.09 -3.96
N TRP A 667 1.97 32.05 -3.21
CA TRP A 667 1.89 32.08 -1.74
C TRP A 667 0.56 32.63 -1.19
N THR A 668 -0.46 32.78 -2.03
CA THR A 668 -1.83 33.09 -1.59
C THR A 668 -2.80 31.93 -1.85
N GLU A 669 -2.29 30.84 -2.37
CA GLU A 669 -3.03 29.61 -2.58
C GLU A 669 -3.66 29.11 -1.27
N ALA A 670 -4.83 28.50 -1.38
CA ALA A 670 -5.58 27.94 -0.26
C ALA A 670 -5.77 28.88 0.95
N GLY A 671 -5.85 30.18 0.69
CA GLY A 671 -6.05 31.19 1.73
C GLY A 671 -4.82 31.45 2.59
N ALA A 672 -3.62 31.03 2.16
CA ALA A 672 -2.36 31.34 2.83
C ALA A 672 -2.19 32.85 3.02
N ALA A 673 -1.87 33.25 4.26
CA ALA A 673 -1.72 34.65 4.65
C ALA A 673 -0.48 34.92 5.51
N THR A 674 0.11 33.87 6.09
CA THR A 674 1.24 33.96 7.01
C THR A 674 2.38 33.06 6.53
N PHE A 675 3.57 33.62 6.39
CA PHE A 675 4.80 32.86 6.27
C PHE A 675 5.36 32.58 7.66
N VAL A 676 5.74 31.33 7.91
CA VAL A 676 6.28 30.87 9.19
C VAL A 676 7.61 30.19 8.94
N LEU A 677 8.59 30.47 9.80
CA LEU A 677 9.83 29.71 9.88
C LEU A 677 10.19 29.49 11.35
N TYR A 678 10.87 28.38 11.64
CA TYR A 678 11.42 28.12 12.95
C TYR A 678 12.93 28.30 12.92
N PHE A 679 13.47 28.95 13.95
CA PHE A 679 14.92 29.09 14.09
C PHE A 679 15.36 28.78 15.52
N HIS A 680 16.54 28.18 15.64
CA HIS A 680 17.18 27.89 16.90
C HIS A 680 18.50 28.64 16.97
N GLY A 681 18.68 29.41 18.04
CA GLY A 681 19.87 30.22 18.29
C GLY A 681 21.05 29.42 18.86
N ALA A 682 22.17 30.11 19.04
CA ALA A 682 23.35 29.57 19.72
C ALA A 682 23.95 30.64 20.65
N GLU A 683 24.55 30.20 21.76
CA GLU A 683 25.18 31.12 22.70
C GLU A 683 26.26 31.97 22.01
N GLY A 684 26.21 33.29 22.23
CA GLY A 684 27.19 34.23 21.67
C GLY A 684 26.85 34.76 20.27
N ASN A 685 25.74 34.33 19.67
CA ASN A 685 25.24 34.91 18.42
C ASN A 685 25.05 36.43 18.53
N THR A 686 25.38 37.13 17.44
CA THR A 686 25.22 38.59 17.32
C THR A 686 24.64 38.95 15.95
N GLY A 687 24.09 40.15 15.80
CA GLY A 687 23.53 40.64 14.53
C GLY A 687 22.01 40.75 14.54
N GLN A 688 21.44 41.03 13.36
CA GLN A 688 20.00 41.17 13.14
C GLN A 688 19.55 40.15 12.10
N LEU A 689 18.81 39.12 12.55
CA LEU A 689 18.16 38.16 11.67
C LEU A 689 17.13 38.87 10.78
N TYR A 690 17.04 38.48 9.52
CA TYR A 690 16.05 38.91 8.56
C TYR A 690 15.66 37.80 7.59
N VAL A 691 14.49 37.94 7.00
CA VAL A 691 14.04 37.19 5.82
C VAL A 691 13.89 38.16 4.67
N LYS A 692 14.16 37.70 3.45
CA LYS A 692 13.95 38.47 2.23
C LYS A 692 13.18 37.63 1.21
N ILE A 693 12.02 38.11 0.79
CA ILE A 693 11.15 37.42 -0.18
C ILE A 693 11.02 38.32 -1.41
N ASP A 694 11.47 37.84 -2.57
CA ASP A 694 11.53 38.62 -3.84
C ASP A 694 12.04 40.06 -3.66
N GLY A 695 13.08 40.22 -2.84
CA GLY A 695 13.73 41.50 -2.56
C GLY A 695 13.08 42.34 -1.45
N SER A 696 11.91 41.98 -0.95
CA SER A 696 11.30 42.60 0.23
C SER A 696 11.93 42.03 1.50
N LYS A 697 12.68 42.86 2.22
CA LYS A 697 13.45 42.49 3.40
C LYS A 697 12.67 42.81 4.68
N VAL A 698 12.44 41.79 5.51
CA VAL A 698 11.76 41.87 6.79
C VAL A 698 12.74 41.53 7.90
N PRO A 699 13.12 42.47 8.79
CA PRO A 699 13.94 42.16 9.96
C PRO A 699 13.10 41.39 11.00
N TYR A 700 13.74 40.46 11.71
CA TYR A 700 13.15 39.77 12.87
C TYR A 700 12.67 40.79 13.90
N ASN A 701 11.40 40.68 14.27
CA ASN A 701 10.68 41.64 15.11
C ASN A 701 10.44 41.14 16.55
N GLY A 702 10.98 39.97 16.92
CA GLY A 702 10.99 39.47 18.30
C GLY A 702 12.09 40.10 19.15
N ASP A 703 12.45 39.45 20.27
CA ASP A 703 13.53 39.92 21.12
C ASP A 703 14.87 39.72 20.42
N ALA A 704 15.74 40.73 20.43
CA ALA A 704 17.07 40.63 19.81
C ALA A 704 17.94 39.53 20.47
N GLY A 705 17.61 39.12 21.70
CA GLY A 705 18.25 38.00 22.39
C GLY A 705 17.79 36.62 21.91
N ASP A 706 16.70 36.50 21.15
CA ASP A 706 16.16 35.19 20.71
C ASP A 706 17.17 34.41 19.85
N ILE A 707 17.98 35.11 19.04
CA ILE A 707 19.05 34.46 18.26
C ILE A 707 20.16 33.87 19.13
N THR A 708 20.22 34.19 20.42
CA THR A 708 21.22 33.65 21.37
C THR A 708 20.70 32.48 22.20
N LYS A 709 19.40 32.16 22.10
CA LYS A 709 18.77 31.13 22.90
C LYS A 709 18.93 29.77 22.24
N VAL A 710 19.29 28.78 23.04
CA VAL A 710 19.39 27.36 22.65
C VAL A 710 17.99 26.73 22.75
N GLU A 711 17.02 27.31 22.06
CA GLU A 711 15.64 26.81 21.94
C GLU A 711 15.07 27.20 20.56
N TRP A 712 14.03 26.49 20.12
CA TRP A 712 13.31 26.81 18.90
C TRP A 712 12.39 28.02 19.10
N ASN A 713 12.44 28.94 18.14
CA ASN A 713 11.63 30.15 18.09
C ASN A 713 10.86 30.18 16.79
N GLN A 714 9.53 30.33 16.89
CA GLN A 714 8.66 30.52 15.74
C GLN A 714 8.65 31.99 15.31
N TRP A 715 8.85 32.26 14.02
CA TRP A 715 8.72 33.59 13.45
C TRP A 715 7.62 33.65 12.41
N ASN A 716 6.63 34.50 12.66
CA ASN A 716 5.47 34.72 11.80
C ASN A 716 5.58 36.04 11.04
N ILE A 717 5.45 35.99 9.72
CA ILE A 717 5.46 37.14 8.82
C ILE A 717 4.13 37.22 8.08
N ASN A 718 3.43 38.35 8.22
CA ASN A 718 2.21 38.61 7.46
C ASN A 718 2.57 38.89 5.99
N LEU A 719 2.13 38.02 5.08
CA LEU A 719 2.45 38.12 3.65
C LEU A 719 1.97 39.43 3.03
N ALA A 720 0.81 39.95 3.47
CA ALA A 720 0.26 41.20 2.96
C ALA A 720 1.15 42.43 3.26
N SER A 721 2.08 42.32 4.23
CA SER A 721 3.02 43.39 4.56
C SER A 721 4.21 43.48 3.60
N LEU A 722 4.47 42.45 2.78
CA LEU A 722 5.67 42.35 1.96
C LEU A 722 5.67 43.27 0.74
N GLY A 723 4.49 43.65 0.22
CA GLY A 723 4.36 44.52 -0.95
C GLY A 723 4.90 43.92 -2.26
N VAL A 724 5.06 42.59 -2.32
CA VAL A 724 5.51 41.83 -3.51
C VAL A 724 4.35 41.12 -4.19
N ASN A 725 4.58 40.58 -5.39
CA ASN A 725 3.58 39.77 -6.07
C ASN A 725 3.53 38.35 -5.49
N LEU A 726 2.71 38.15 -4.46
CA LEU A 726 2.57 36.86 -3.77
C LEU A 726 2.07 35.71 -4.68
N GLN A 727 1.53 36.00 -5.86
CA GLN A 727 1.11 34.98 -6.83
C GLN A 727 2.25 34.42 -7.68
N ASN A 728 3.46 34.99 -7.56
CA ASN A 728 4.61 34.64 -8.37
C ASN A 728 5.90 34.93 -7.58
N ILE A 729 6.07 34.23 -6.46
CA ILE A 729 7.28 34.30 -5.64
C ILE A 729 8.35 33.44 -6.28
N THR A 730 9.54 34.02 -6.49
CA THR A 730 10.65 33.35 -7.16
C THR A 730 11.83 33.06 -6.25
N LYS A 731 11.93 33.73 -5.10
CA LYS A 731 13.08 33.65 -4.22
C LYS A 731 12.71 33.89 -2.75
N LEU A 732 13.30 33.09 -1.89
CA LEU A 732 13.36 33.28 -0.44
C LEU A 732 14.83 33.40 -0.03
N ALA A 733 15.15 34.26 0.93
CA ALA A 733 16.47 34.29 1.54
C ALA A 733 16.38 34.52 3.05
N ILE A 734 17.32 33.92 3.77
CA ILE A 734 17.50 34.06 5.22
C ILE A 734 18.87 34.67 5.44
N GLY A 735 18.96 35.68 6.31
CA GLY A 735 20.24 36.34 6.53
C GLY A 735 20.38 37.10 7.84
N ILE A 736 21.61 37.52 8.10
CA ILE A 736 22.03 38.26 9.29
C ILE A 736 22.74 39.54 8.86
N ASP A 737 22.19 40.69 9.26
CA ASP A 737 22.84 41.99 9.14
C ASP A 737 23.75 42.27 10.34
N GLY A 738 24.86 42.98 10.09
CA GLY A 738 25.69 43.56 11.14
C GLY A 738 27.16 43.51 10.78
N ASN A 739 27.91 44.56 11.11
CA ASN A 739 29.35 44.59 10.89
C ASN A 739 30.07 43.86 12.01
N GLY A 740 30.93 42.90 11.67
CA GLY A 740 31.74 42.16 12.64
C GLY A 740 30.94 41.18 13.51
N VAL A 741 29.74 40.81 13.09
CA VAL A 741 28.90 39.81 13.78
C VAL A 741 29.20 38.42 13.26
N GLY A 742 28.92 37.40 14.07
CA GLY A 742 29.06 36.01 13.68
C GLY A 742 28.30 35.09 14.61
N GLY A 743 28.09 33.85 14.16
CA GLY A 743 27.32 32.86 14.91
C GLY A 743 26.83 31.69 14.05
N THR A 744 25.94 30.90 14.64
CA THR A 744 25.26 29.77 14.00
C THR A 744 23.77 29.82 14.33
N LEU A 745 22.92 29.67 13.32
CA LEU A 745 21.50 29.42 13.49
C LEU A 745 21.18 28.03 12.93
N TYR A 746 20.16 27.40 13.47
CA TYR A 746 19.50 26.27 12.82
C TYR A 746 18.13 26.74 12.36
N VAL A 747 17.73 26.38 11.13
CA VAL A 747 16.44 26.75 10.55
C VAL A 747 15.69 25.49 10.15
N ASP A 748 14.40 25.48 10.42
CA ASP A 748 13.54 24.33 10.17
C ASP A 748 12.09 24.75 9.87
N ASP A 749 11.30 23.83 9.32
CA ASP A 749 9.86 23.93 9.07
C ASP A 749 9.40 25.29 8.49
N VAL A 750 9.88 25.60 7.27
CA VAL A 750 9.46 26.82 6.55
C VAL A 750 8.17 26.55 5.79
N GLY A 751 7.10 27.28 6.13
CA GLY A 751 5.77 27.02 5.58
C GLY A 751 4.85 28.23 5.47
N LEU A 752 3.74 28.04 4.74
CA LEU A 752 2.68 29.02 4.51
C LEU A 752 1.39 28.56 5.16
N TYR A 753 0.82 29.43 5.99
CA TYR A 753 -0.35 29.13 6.81
C TYR A 753 -1.48 30.13 6.53
N ALA A 754 -2.74 29.69 6.64
CA ALA A 754 -3.88 30.60 6.66
C ALA A 754 -3.82 31.55 7.89
N SER A 755 -3.38 31.02 9.03
CA SER A 755 -3.06 31.77 10.24
C SER A 755 -1.88 31.14 10.94
N ALA A 756 -1.02 31.96 11.57
CA ALA A 756 0.10 31.45 12.37
C ALA A 756 -0.37 30.36 13.36
N PRO A 757 0.36 29.23 13.47
CA PRO A 757 0.05 28.22 14.48
C PRO A 757 0.27 28.80 15.88
N GLU A 758 -0.46 28.26 16.86
CA GLU A 758 -0.22 28.64 18.26
C GLU A 758 1.22 28.29 18.64
N PRO A 759 1.98 29.22 19.27
CA PRO A 759 3.31 28.91 19.73
C PRO A 759 3.26 27.71 20.68
N GLN A 760 4.00 26.65 20.39
CA GLN A 760 4.05 25.50 21.29
C GLN A 760 4.53 25.97 22.69
N ALA A 761 3.83 25.55 23.73
CA ALA A 761 4.25 25.82 25.11
C ALA A 761 5.42 24.88 25.43
N ASN A 762 6.62 25.44 25.56
CA ASN A 762 7.84 24.74 25.99
C ASN A 762 7.68 24.02 27.33
#